data_AF-A0A7G9P5P6-F1
#
_entry.id   AF-A0A7G9P5P6-F1
#
_cell.length_a   1.000
_cell.length_b   1.000
_cell.length_c   1.000
_cell.angle_alpha   90.00
_cell.angle_beta   90.00
_cell.angle_gamma   90.00
#
_symmetry.space_group_name_H-M   'P 1'
#
loop_
_entity.id
_entity.type
_entity.pdbx_description
1 polymer ?
#
loop_
_entity_poly.entity_id
_entity_poly.type
_entity_poly.pdbx_seq_one_letter_code
_entity_poly.pdbx_strand_id
1 'polypeptide(L)'
;MNYLWDDEKVAEMSPLERLVFRSNILGQDLRITNTGGGNTSSKCFEIDPMTGESVEVIWVKGSGGDLRTSKNENFSSLYQGKTLALEKIYRDHPESGVKTEVEDSMVEMYRHCTFNLNPRASSIDTPLHAYLPFNHVDHMHPNAVIAIAAAENGEALTKEIYGDEVIWTEWQRPGFDLGLIMRDVIAANPQAKGIMMGQHGIINWADDDKECYESTLTLIEKAARFIEAREGDKPVFGGVRVESISEDQKRETLIEILPWLRGKVSQEKSFIGTIQTDERLLDFVNSVDGQRLAELGTSCPDHFLRTKIKPLYVDWDPHAENSIENLKSLLEEGLDQYVKDYAAYYERCQRPTSPALRQAVPTVVLIPGIGMIAWGKSKSESRVTAEFYNCAVEVMRGAETVDRYRALPEQEAFDIEYWLMEEAKLRRMPPEKSLARQVSVVIGAGSGIGKELCHRISGEGAHIVSVDLNQDAAVATANEITDILGEGIGVSGTGISACGPAIGVNANITDRSSLSSMLDEAILAYGGVDSLVVTAGIFVPPSVKGDIADDAFTLTFDINVKGGYLATKTASEKIFAKQSLPSNVVITTSANAVVAKKGSIAYDTSKAAANHMVRELAVELAPITRVNAVAPATVVKGSTMFPRDRVIASLAKYDIEYSEAEGDDELRDKLANFYAQRTLTKSAITPADQAEAIYLLLTNALSKTTGHVIPVDGGLHEGFLR
;
A
#
# COMPACT_ATOMS: atom_id res chain seq x y z
N MET A 1 5.97 3.24 28.03
CA MET A 1 5.07 4.03 27.14
C MET A 1 5.39 5.50 27.27
N ASN A 2 5.05 6.33 26.28
CA ASN A 2 5.26 7.78 26.36
C ASN A 2 3.95 8.47 26.75
N TYR A 3 3.98 9.28 27.80
CA TYR A 3 2.85 10.12 28.21
C TYR A 3 2.98 11.46 27.48
N LEU A 4 2.24 11.62 26.38
CA LEU A 4 2.37 12.75 25.43
C LEU A 4 1.30 13.84 25.62
N TRP A 5 0.52 13.77 26.70
CA TRP A 5 -0.47 14.79 27.01
C TRP A 5 0.19 16.13 27.31
N ASP A 6 -0.35 17.21 26.75
CA ASP A 6 0.18 18.57 26.89
C ASP A 6 -0.95 19.51 27.32
N ASP A 7 -0.95 19.87 28.61
CA ASP A 7 -2.01 20.71 29.19
C ASP A 7 -2.04 22.12 28.57
N GLU A 8 -0.89 22.68 28.17
CA GLU A 8 -0.82 24.02 27.56
C GLU A 8 -1.45 23.99 26.16
N LYS A 9 -1.11 22.96 25.38
CA LYS A 9 -1.64 22.81 24.01
C LYS A 9 -3.15 22.57 24.00
N VAL A 10 -3.67 21.85 24.99
CA VAL A 10 -5.07 21.42 25.07
C VAL A 10 -5.98 22.52 25.67
N ALA A 11 -5.42 23.48 26.43
CA ALA A 11 -6.19 24.54 27.10
C ALA A 11 -7.01 25.43 26.16
N GLU A 12 -6.55 25.63 24.92
CA GLU A 12 -7.21 26.48 23.92
C GLU A 12 -8.10 25.70 22.93
N MET A 13 -8.14 24.37 23.05
CA MET A 13 -8.85 23.48 22.11
C MET A 13 -10.35 23.34 22.44
N SER A 14 -11.19 23.30 21.41
CA SER A 14 -12.58 22.86 21.52
C SER A 14 -12.68 21.38 21.92
N PRO A 15 -13.84 20.91 22.45
CA PRO A 15 -14.01 19.50 22.83
C PRO A 15 -13.67 18.49 21.71
N LEU A 16 -14.00 18.81 20.46
CA LEU A 16 -13.67 17.97 19.31
C LEU A 16 -12.16 17.97 19.01
N GLU A 17 -11.50 19.13 19.09
CA GLU A 17 -10.05 19.23 18.90
C GLU A 17 -9.29 18.47 19.99
N ARG A 18 -9.78 18.48 21.23
CA ARG A 18 -9.23 17.68 22.34
C ARG A 18 -9.38 16.17 22.07
N LEU A 19 -10.54 15.74 21.57
CA LEU A 19 -10.75 14.34 21.14
C LEU A 19 -9.77 13.95 20.02
N VAL A 20 -9.60 14.80 19.02
CA VAL A 20 -8.66 14.58 17.90
C VAL A 20 -7.22 14.51 18.42
N PHE A 21 -6.84 15.41 19.33
CA PHE A 21 -5.53 15.39 19.97
C PHE A 21 -5.29 14.08 20.74
N ARG A 22 -6.21 13.69 21.64
CA ARG A 22 -6.14 12.43 22.40
C ARG A 22 -6.00 11.22 21.47
N SER A 23 -6.79 11.20 20.40
CA SER A 23 -6.77 10.14 19.38
C SER A 23 -5.42 10.04 18.67
N ASN A 24 -4.86 11.18 18.26
CA ASN A 24 -3.58 11.22 17.56
C ASN A 24 -2.42 10.78 18.46
N ILE A 25 -2.38 11.20 19.73
CA ILE A 25 -1.30 10.80 20.64
C ILE A 25 -1.40 9.32 21.06
N LEU A 26 -2.61 8.75 21.17
CA LEU A 26 -2.79 7.31 21.35
C LEU A 26 -2.37 6.53 20.10
N GLY A 27 -2.75 7.00 18.91
CA GLY A 27 -2.43 6.37 17.63
C GLY A 27 -0.95 6.47 17.21
N GLN A 28 -0.17 7.35 17.83
CA GLN A 28 1.27 7.50 17.53
C GLN A 28 2.12 6.34 18.06
N ASP A 29 1.68 5.64 19.11
CA ASP A 29 2.39 4.51 19.70
C ASP A 29 1.71 3.19 19.28
N LEU A 30 2.33 2.46 18.36
CA LEU A 30 1.80 1.18 17.85
C LEU A 30 1.69 0.08 18.91
N ARG A 31 2.25 0.28 20.10
CA ARG A 31 2.01 -0.63 21.25
C ARG A 31 0.62 -0.44 21.86
N ILE A 32 -0.05 0.68 21.58
CA ILE A 32 -1.37 1.04 22.10
C ILE A 32 -2.47 0.60 21.15
N THR A 33 -2.31 0.84 19.85
CA THR A 33 -3.32 0.49 18.83
C THR A 33 -2.67 0.20 17.49
N ASN A 34 -3.29 -0.70 16.72
CA ASN A 34 -2.86 -1.08 15.38
C ASN A 34 -3.26 -0.02 14.34
N THR A 35 -2.58 0.01 13.18
CA THR A 35 -2.96 0.91 12.07
C THR A 35 -4.41 0.70 11.65
N GLY A 36 -5.21 1.77 11.67
CA GLY A 36 -6.65 1.73 11.35
C GLY A 36 -7.55 1.16 12.45
N GLY A 37 -6.98 0.56 13.51
CA GLY A 37 -7.67 0.04 14.68
C GLY A 37 -7.94 1.09 15.75
N GLY A 38 -8.66 0.68 16.80
CA GLY A 38 -9.04 1.50 17.94
C GLY A 38 -10.10 2.56 17.66
N ASN A 39 -10.92 2.87 18.66
CA ASN A 39 -11.97 3.87 18.62
C ASN A 39 -11.95 4.75 19.87
N THR A 40 -12.13 6.05 19.68
CA THR A 40 -12.22 7.06 20.75
C THR A 40 -13.52 7.82 20.62
N SER A 41 -14.05 8.29 21.75
CA SER A 41 -15.21 9.17 21.76
C SER A 41 -15.18 10.23 22.87
N SER A 42 -15.92 11.31 22.63
CA SER A 42 -16.26 12.32 23.62
C SER A 42 -17.75 12.67 23.52
N LYS A 43 -18.42 12.73 24.67
CA LYS A 43 -19.76 13.29 24.82
C LYS A 43 -19.63 14.73 25.30
N CYS A 44 -20.27 15.66 24.63
CA CYS A 44 -20.24 17.09 24.99
C CYS A 44 -21.55 17.76 24.61
N PHE A 45 -21.84 18.89 25.26
CA PHE A 45 -23.01 19.70 24.92
C PHE A 45 -22.70 20.65 23.75
N GLU A 46 -23.57 20.66 22.75
CA GLU A 46 -23.53 21.56 21.61
C GLU A 46 -24.90 22.19 21.34
N ILE A 47 -24.93 23.25 20.56
CA ILE A 47 -26.18 23.93 20.18
C ILE A 47 -26.75 23.26 18.94
N ASP A 48 -27.98 22.74 19.04
CA ASP A 48 -28.71 22.21 17.89
C ASP A 48 -29.01 23.34 16.89
N PRO A 49 -28.56 23.23 15.62
CA PRO A 49 -28.76 24.28 14.62
C PRO A 49 -30.24 24.50 14.24
N MET A 50 -31.11 23.52 14.50
CA MET A 50 -32.54 23.56 14.19
C MET A 50 -33.38 24.15 15.32
N THR A 51 -33.07 23.78 16.58
CA THR A 51 -33.87 24.19 17.74
C THR A 51 -33.24 25.33 18.54
N GLY A 52 -31.92 25.53 18.44
CA GLY A 52 -31.15 26.45 19.27
C GLY A 52 -30.95 25.96 20.71
N GLU A 53 -31.38 24.74 21.03
CA GLU A 53 -31.24 24.16 22.37
C GLU A 53 -29.85 23.53 22.57
N SER A 54 -29.38 23.55 23.81
CA SER A 54 -28.19 22.79 24.20
C SER A 54 -28.54 21.30 24.28
N VAL A 55 -27.89 20.49 23.45
CA VAL A 55 -28.10 19.05 23.34
C VAL A 55 -26.79 18.31 23.55
N GLU A 56 -26.86 17.13 24.16
CA GLU A 56 -25.69 16.27 24.29
C GLU A 56 -25.41 15.56 22.95
N VAL A 57 -24.17 15.65 22.49
CA VAL A 57 -23.67 15.09 21.24
C VAL A 57 -22.53 14.13 21.56
N ILE A 58 -22.57 12.94 20.98
CA ILE A 58 -21.43 12.03 20.99
C ILE A 58 -20.64 12.19 19.69
N TRP A 59 -19.37 12.50 19.83
CA TRP A 59 -18.37 12.38 18.77
C TRP A 59 -17.64 11.06 18.94
N VAL A 60 -17.58 10.27 17.88
CA VAL A 60 -16.91 8.96 17.88
C VAL A 60 -16.15 8.78 16.58
N LYS A 61 -14.99 8.13 16.61
CA LYS A 61 -14.21 7.83 15.40
C LYS A 61 -15.11 7.10 14.39
N GLY A 62 -15.23 7.64 13.18
CA GLY A 62 -16.03 7.04 12.10
C GLY A 62 -15.30 5.87 11.42
N SER A 63 -16.05 5.04 10.68
CA SER A 63 -15.55 3.79 10.07
C SER A 63 -14.39 3.99 9.08
N GLY A 64 -13.23 3.37 9.31
CA GLY A 64 -12.14 3.27 8.33
C GLY A 64 -11.10 4.41 8.33
N GLY A 65 -10.83 5.02 9.50
CA GLY A 65 -9.77 6.02 9.68
C GLY A 65 -8.71 5.57 10.69
N ASP A 66 -7.46 5.99 10.47
CA ASP A 66 -6.32 5.77 11.38
C ASP A 66 -6.30 6.86 12.47
N LEU A 67 -6.28 6.44 13.73
CA LEU A 67 -6.23 7.33 14.89
C LEU A 67 -5.01 8.25 14.87
N ARG A 68 -3.86 7.79 14.34
CA ARG A 68 -2.60 8.54 14.29
C ARG A 68 -2.67 9.83 13.47
N THR A 69 -3.45 9.80 12.39
CA THR A 69 -3.55 10.89 11.40
C THR A 69 -4.97 11.45 11.33
N SER A 70 -5.76 11.25 12.38
CA SER A 70 -7.14 11.67 12.42
C SER A 70 -7.27 13.20 12.51
N LYS A 71 -8.27 13.71 11.80
CA LYS A 71 -8.74 15.09 11.76
C LYS A 71 -10.22 15.13 12.13
N ASN A 72 -10.79 16.31 12.32
CA ASN A 72 -12.20 16.50 12.68
C ASN A 72 -13.16 15.74 11.75
N GLU A 73 -12.88 15.72 10.44
CA GLU A 73 -13.66 15.00 9.42
C GLU A 73 -13.69 13.47 9.58
N ASN A 74 -12.79 12.91 10.40
CA ASN A 74 -12.75 11.47 10.66
C ASN A 74 -13.73 11.04 11.77
N PHE A 75 -14.33 11.97 12.51
CA PHE A 75 -15.27 11.72 13.59
C PHE A 75 -16.72 11.94 13.15
N SER A 76 -17.60 10.98 13.48
CA SER A 76 -19.04 11.12 13.31
C SER A 76 -19.67 11.72 14.56
N SER A 77 -20.62 12.64 14.38
CA SER A 77 -21.40 13.23 15.46
C SER A 77 -22.85 12.75 15.45
N LEU A 78 -23.35 12.38 16.63
CA LEU A 78 -24.72 11.87 16.80
C LEU A 78 -25.38 12.57 17.99
N TYR A 79 -26.67 12.86 17.89
CA TYR A 79 -27.50 13.24 19.03
C TYR A 79 -27.51 12.09 20.03
N GLN A 80 -26.95 12.30 21.22
CA GLN A 80 -26.80 11.24 22.22
C GLN A 80 -28.16 10.68 22.65
N GLY A 81 -29.15 11.55 22.91
CA GLY A 81 -30.50 11.13 23.27
C GLY A 81 -31.20 10.28 22.19
N LYS A 82 -31.02 10.61 20.90
CA LYS A 82 -31.57 9.78 19.80
C LYS A 82 -30.85 8.44 19.69
N THR A 83 -29.54 8.44 19.90
CA THR A 83 -28.71 7.23 19.86
C THR A 83 -29.13 6.25 20.95
N LEU A 84 -29.32 6.73 22.19
CA LEU A 84 -29.80 5.90 23.29
C LEU A 84 -31.21 5.35 23.03
N ALA A 85 -32.09 6.14 22.43
CA ALA A 85 -33.46 5.74 22.09
C ALA A 85 -33.54 4.56 21.09
N LEU A 86 -32.45 4.28 20.36
CA LEU A 86 -32.36 3.11 19.49
C LEU A 86 -32.51 1.78 20.24
N GLU A 87 -32.23 1.74 21.55
CA GLU A 87 -32.37 0.52 22.35
C GLU A 87 -33.81 -0.01 22.33
N LYS A 88 -34.80 0.90 22.33
CA LYS A 88 -36.20 0.52 22.24
C LYS A 88 -36.49 -0.19 20.92
N ILE A 89 -35.92 0.29 19.81
CA ILE A 89 -36.09 -0.33 18.48
C ILE A 89 -35.48 -1.73 18.47
N TYR A 90 -34.26 -1.86 19.00
CA TYR A 90 -33.56 -3.14 19.07
C TYR A 90 -34.31 -4.16 19.94
N ARG A 91 -34.79 -3.75 21.13
CA ARG A 91 -35.50 -4.64 22.08
C ARG A 91 -36.93 -4.97 21.69
N ASP A 92 -37.64 -4.05 21.03
CA ASP A 92 -39.01 -4.29 20.57
C ASP A 92 -39.05 -5.24 19.36
N HIS A 93 -37.90 -5.54 18.74
CA HIS A 93 -37.81 -6.49 17.65
C HIS A 93 -38.08 -7.93 18.14
N PRO A 94 -38.88 -8.76 17.43
CA PRO A 94 -39.24 -10.11 17.86
C PRO A 94 -38.05 -11.04 18.10
N GLU A 95 -36.97 -10.84 17.34
CA GLU A 95 -35.71 -11.55 17.47
C GLU A 95 -34.59 -10.52 17.66
N SER A 96 -33.93 -10.53 18.82
CA SER A 96 -32.79 -9.68 19.14
C SER A 96 -31.64 -10.54 19.65
N GLY A 97 -30.42 -10.00 19.60
CA GLY A 97 -29.18 -10.68 19.96
C GLY A 97 -28.14 -10.63 18.84
N VAL A 98 -26.94 -11.09 19.17
CA VAL A 98 -25.82 -11.17 18.23
C VAL A 98 -26.20 -11.99 16.99
N LYS A 99 -25.75 -11.54 15.81
CA LYS A 99 -25.95 -12.22 14.51
C LYS A 99 -27.44 -12.36 14.08
N THR A 100 -28.32 -11.49 14.59
CA THR A 100 -29.70 -11.36 14.11
C THR A 100 -29.82 -10.28 13.03
N GLU A 101 -30.93 -10.29 12.29
CA GLU A 101 -31.20 -9.25 11.29
C GLU A 101 -31.29 -7.86 11.92
N VAL A 102 -31.85 -7.75 13.13
CA VAL A 102 -31.97 -6.45 13.81
C VAL A 102 -30.60 -5.89 14.18
N GLU A 103 -29.67 -6.71 14.66
CA GLU A 103 -28.30 -6.31 14.99
C GLU A 103 -27.59 -5.67 13.79
N ASP A 104 -27.70 -6.30 12.61
CA ASP A 104 -27.15 -5.73 11.38
C ASP A 104 -27.94 -4.47 10.93
N SER A 105 -29.25 -4.44 11.09
CA SER A 105 -30.06 -3.27 10.69
C SER A 105 -29.72 -1.98 11.47
N MET A 106 -29.19 -2.10 12.70
CA MET A 106 -28.89 -0.96 13.58
C MET A 106 -27.87 0.02 12.99
N VAL A 107 -26.95 -0.44 12.14
CA VAL A 107 -25.94 0.43 11.54
C VAL A 107 -26.56 1.50 10.63
N GLU A 108 -27.64 1.18 9.93
CA GLU A 108 -28.35 2.17 9.10
C GLU A 108 -29.11 3.19 9.96
N MET A 109 -29.54 2.79 11.17
CA MET A 109 -30.28 3.64 12.09
C MET A 109 -29.44 4.81 12.63
N TYR A 110 -28.11 4.67 12.69
CA TYR A 110 -27.23 5.76 13.13
C TYR A 110 -27.37 7.03 12.29
N ARG A 111 -27.76 6.91 11.01
CA ARG A 111 -28.02 8.06 10.12
C ARG A 111 -29.19 8.93 10.58
N HIS A 112 -30.16 8.34 11.29
CA HIS A 112 -31.28 9.09 11.88
C HIS A 112 -30.87 9.82 13.17
N CYS A 113 -29.73 9.45 13.74
CA CYS A 113 -29.16 10.06 14.93
C CYS A 113 -28.10 11.13 14.61
N THR A 114 -27.70 11.31 13.34
CA THR A 114 -26.66 12.26 12.93
C THR A 114 -26.93 13.68 13.42
N PHE A 115 -25.93 14.27 14.08
CA PHE A 115 -25.94 15.67 14.49
C PHE A 115 -25.33 16.56 13.39
N ASN A 116 -25.95 17.72 13.17
CA ASN A 116 -25.45 18.76 12.27
C ASN A 116 -25.02 18.28 10.86
N LEU A 117 -25.79 17.36 10.27
CA LEU A 117 -25.56 16.81 8.93
C LEU A 117 -24.13 16.26 8.70
N ASN A 118 -23.46 15.79 9.76
CA ASN A 118 -22.12 15.26 9.66
C ASN A 118 -22.10 14.06 8.67
N PRO A 119 -21.33 14.14 7.57
CA PRO A 119 -21.35 13.13 6.51
C PRO A 119 -20.56 11.87 6.87
N ARG A 120 -19.81 11.89 7.97
CA ARG A 120 -18.93 10.79 8.36
C ARG A 120 -19.76 9.62 8.89
N ALA A 121 -19.64 8.46 8.25
CA ALA A 121 -20.29 7.24 8.70
C ALA A 121 -19.75 6.81 10.08
N SER A 122 -20.66 6.55 11.02
CA SER A 122 -20.36 6.07 12.36
C SER A 122 -19.74 4.67 12.36
N SER A 123 -18.94 4.37 13.39
CA SER A 123 -18.38 3.03 13.60
C SER A 123 -19.48 2.03 13.98
N ILE A 124 -19.21 0.75 13.75
CA ILE A 124 -20.04 -0.34 14.28
C ILE A 124 -20.00 -0.31 15.82
N ASP A 125 -18.87 0.13 16.38
CA ASP A 125 -18.63 0.21 17.83
C ASP A 125 -19.31 1.42 18.49
N THR A 126 -20.01 2.28 17.74
CA THR A 126 -20.73 3.42 18.32
C THR A 126 -21.55 3.07 19.57
N PRO A 127 -22.25 1.92 19.68
CA PRO A 127 -22.94 1.50 20.89
C PRO A 127 -22.02 1.29 22.10
N LEU A 128 -20.81 0.74 21.90
CA LEU A 128 -19.80 0.56 22.95
C LEU A 128 -19.31 1.90 23.53
N HIS A 129 -19.52 3.01 22.80
CA HIS A 129 -19.21 4.35 23.27
C HIS A 129 -20.44 5.09 23.80
N ALA A 130 -21.59 4.94 23.14
CA ALA A 130 -22.80 5.68 23.43
C ALA A 130 -23.49 5.22 24.72
N TYR A 131 -23.54 3.91 24.99
CA TYR A 131 -24.27 3.38 26.15
C TYR A 131 -23.51 3.43 27.47
N LEU A 132 -22.23 3.80 27.43
CA LEU A 132 -21.40 3.99 28.62
C LEU A 132 -21.68 5.38 29.23
N PRO A 133 -21.97 5.47 30.55
CA PRO A 133 -22.41 6.70 31.21
C PRO A 133 -21.26 7.65 31.56
N PHE A 134 -20.25 7.73 30.70
CA PHE A 134 -19.03 8.53 30.90
C PHE A 134 -18.79 9.46 29.71
N ASN A 135 -18.21 10.63 29.95
CA ASN A 135 -17.97 11.60 28.88
C ASN A 135 -16.96 11.09 27.84
N HIS A 136 -15.94 10.35 28.27
CA HIS A 136 -14.87 9.88 27.41
C HIS A 136 -14.73 8.37 27.47
N VAL A 137 -14.55 7.76 26.30
CA VAL A 137 -14.38 6.30 26.16
C VAL A 137 -13.30 6.06 25.12
N ASP A 138 -12.34 5.23 25.49
CA ASP A 138 -11.26 4.76 24.63
C ASP A 138 -11.35 3.23 24.52
N HIS A 139 -11.45 2.73 23.29
CA HIS A 139 -11.37 1.32 22.97
C HIS A 139 -10.13 1.08 22.11
N MET A 140 -9.14 0.36 22.66
CA MET A 140 -7.84 0.18 22.03
C MET A 140 -7.54 -1.30 21.78
N HIS A 141 -6.60 -1.54 20.86
CA HIS A 141 -6.16 -2.88 20.42
C HIS A 141 -4.65 -3.10 20.66
N PRO A 142 -4.15 -3.05 21.90
CA PRO A 142 -2.72 -3.19 22.17
C PRO A 142 -2.30 -4.65 22.17
N ASN A 143 -1.18 -4.98 21.53
CA ASN A 143 -0.69 -6.36 21.44
C ASN A 143 -0.57 -7.05 22.80
N ALA A 144 -0.08 -6.35 23.84
CA ALA A 144 0.06 -6.91 25.18
C ALA A 144 -1.29 -7.30 25.82
N VAL A 145 -2.33 -6.49 25.62
CA VAL A 145 -3.67 -6.77 26.14
C VAL A 145 -4.32 -7.89 25.33
N ILE A 146 -4.20 -7.86 24.00
CA ILE A 146 -4.72 -8.91 23.13
C ILE A 146 -4.03 -10.25 23.42
N ALA A 147 -2.73 -10.26 23.75
CA ALA A 147 -2.03 -11.45 24.20
C ALA A 147 -2.69 -12.10 25.43
N ILE A 148 -3.07 -11.30 26.44
CA ILE A 148 -3.84 -11.80 27.59
C ILE A 148 -5.23 -12.27 27.15
N ALA A 149 -5.90 -11.51 26.29
CA ALA A 149 -7.24 -11.85 25.81
C ALA A 149 -7.29 -13.08 24.90
N ALA A 150 -6.17 -13.43 24.27
CA ALA A 150 -5.99 -14.58 23.39
C ALA A 150 -5.33 -15.79 24.08
N ALA A 151 -4.97 -15.65 25.35
CA ALA A 151 -4.49 -16.76 26.17
C ALA A 151 -5.64 -17.72 26.54
N GLU A 152 -5.35 -19.02 26.64
CA GLU A 152 -6.33 -20.05 26.99
C GLU A 152 -7.03 -19.75 28.34
N ASN A 153 -6.30 -19.22 29.32
CA ASN A 153 -6.81 -18.79 30.63
C ASN A 153 -6.95 -17.26 30.77
N GLY A 154 -7.33 -16.57 29.70
CA GLY A 154 -7.41 -15.09 29.65
C GLY A 154 -8.24 -14.44 30.77
N GLU A 155 -9.36 -15.03 31.18
CA GLU A 155 -10.19 -14.53 32.30
C GLU A 155 -9.40 -14.52 33.63
N ALA A 156 -8.74 -15.63 33.95
CA ALA A 156 -7.96 -15.77 35.18
C ALA A 156 -6.75 -14.83 35.18
N LEU A 157 -6.08 -14.69 34.03
CA LEU A 157 -4.96 -13.75 33.87
C LEU A 157 -5.41 -12.30 34.01
N THR A 158 -6.56 -11.95 33.43
CA THR A 158 -7.16 -10.61 33.60
C THR A 158 -7.42 -10.33 35.07
N LYS A 159 -7.96 -11.31 35.80
CA LYS A 159 -8.18 -11.20 37.25
C LYS A 159 -6.88 -11.01 38.03
N GLU A 160 -5.82 -11.72 37.64
CA GLU A 160 -4.51 -11.61 38.28
C GLU A 160 -3.87 -10.22 38.05
N ILE A 161 -3.95 -9.69 36.84
CA ILE A 161 -3.32 -8.41 36.46
C ILE A 161 -4.08 -7.22 37.06
N TYR A 162 -5.41 -7.26 36.99
CA TYR A 162 -6.25 -6.08 37.23
C TYR A 162 -7.17 -6.18 38.45
N GLY A 163 -7.32 -7.37 39.05
CA GLY A 163 -8.22 -7.57 40.18
C GLY A 163 -9.68 -7.29 39.82
N ASP A 164 -10.32 -6.37 40.53
CA ASP A 164 -11.69 -5.92 40.25
C ASP A 164 -11.75 -4.63 39.41
N GLU A 165 -10.59 -4.07 39.00
CA GLU A 165 -10.53 -2.83 38.21
C GLU A 165 -10.89 -3.06 36.74
N VAL A 166 -10.63 -4.24 36.19
CA VAL A 166 -10.99 -4.59 34.79
C VAL A 166 -11.80 -5.87 34.79
N ILE A 167 -12.98 -5.82 34.16
CA ILE A 167 -13.90 -6.95 34.11
C ILE A 167 -13.71 -7.73 32.81
N TRP A 168 -13.67 -9.05 32.88
CA TRP A 168 -13.63 -9.91 31.70
C TRP A 168 -15.02 -10.10 31.09
N THR A 169 -15.09 -10.08 29.76
CA THR A 169 -16.24 -10.56 29.00
C THR A 169 -15.76 -11.53 27.92
N GLU A 170 -16.51 -12.61 27.72
CA GLU A 170 -16.27 -13.55 26.62
C GLU A 170 -16.29 -12.86 25.26
N TRP A 171 -15.62 -13.49 24.28
CA TRP A 171 -15.61 -12.97 22.93
C TRP A 171 -17.04 -12.87 22.37
N GLN A 172 -17.35 -11.71 21.80
CA GLN A 172 -18.57 -11.44 21.07
C GLN A 172 -18.28 -10.49 19.92
N ARG A 173 -18.98 -10.64 18.80
CA ARG A 173 -18.89 -9.71 17.67
C ARG A 173 -19.25 -8.29 18.14
N PRO A 174 -18.44 -7.26 17.82
CA PRO A 174 -18.78 -5.89 18.16
C PRO A 174 -20.06 -5.43 17.46
N GLY A 175 -20.81 -4.55 18.13
CA GLY A 175 -22.10 -4.08 17.64
C GLY A 175 -23.02 -3.61 18.76
N PHE A 176 -24.32 -3.58 18.48
CA PHE A 176 -25.33 -2.99 19.34
C PHE A 176 -25.53 -3.78 20.63
N ASP A 177 -25.67 -5.09 20.50
CA ASP A 177 -25.83 -6.01 21.63
C ASP A 177 -24.69 -5.90 22.65
N LEU A 178 -23.44 -5.86 22.16
CA LEU A 178 -22.26 -5.78 23.02
C LEU A 178 -22.23 -4.47 23.81
N GLY A 179 -22.66 -3.35 23.22
CA GLY A 179 -22.79 -2.08 23.93
C GLY A 179 -23.77 -2.14 25.11
N LEU A 180 -24.89 -2.88 24.96
CA LEU A 180 -25.84 -3.09 26.04
C LEU A 180 -25.28 -4.00 27.15
N ILE A 181 -24.59 -5.07 26.77
CA ILE A 181 -23.92 -5.97 27.72
C ILE A 181 -22.88 -5.20 28.54
N MET A 182 -22.05 -4.37 27.90
CA MET A 182 -21.05 -3.56 28.59
C MET A 182 -21.68 -2.60 29.60
N ARG A 183 -22.77 -1.92 29.21
CA ARG A 183 -23.52 -1.06 30.13
C ARG A 183 -23.99 -1.83 31.36
N ASP A 184 -24.54 -3.02 31.16
CA ASP A 184 -25.08 -3.85 32.25
C ASP A 184 -23.94 -4.39 33.15
N VAL A 185 -22.79 -4.76 32.57
CA VAL A 185 -21.58 -5.15 33.30
C VAL A 185 -21.05 -4.02 34.17
N ILE A 186 -21.03 -2.78 33.66
CA ILE A 186 -20.61 -1.59 34.40
C ILE A 186 -21.59 -1.27 35.52
N ALA A 187 -22.90 -1.37 35.26
CA ALA A 187 -23.93 -1.16 36.27
C ALA A 187 -23.81 -2.16 37.44
N ALA A 188 -23.39 -3.40 37.16
CA ALA A 188 -23.12 -4.41 38.18
C ALA A 188 -21.76 -4.23 38.89
N ASN A 189 -20.82 -3.48 38.29
CA ASN A 189 -19.46 -3.27 38.80
C ASN A 189 -19.07 -1.78 38.78
N PRO A 190 -19.65 -0.91 39.64
CA PRO A 190 -19.42 0.53 39.59
C PRO A 190 -17.97 0.96 39.82
N GLN A 191 -17.14 0.08 40.41
CA GLN A 191 -15.71 0.30 40.63
C GLN A 191 -14.84 -0.02 39.40
N ALA A 192 -15.41 -0.63 38.36
CA ALA A 192 -14.68 -1.00 37.16
C ALA A 192 -14.20 0.25 36.41
N LYS A 193 -12.97 0.17 35.91
CA LYS A 193 -12.32 1.20 35.08
C LYS A 193 -12.14 0.76 33.64
N GLY A 194 -12.39 -0.52 33.35
CA GLY A 194 -12.37 -1.03 31.99
C GLY A 194 -12.95 -2.43 31.87
N ILE A 195 -13.11 -2.86 30.63
CA ILE A 195 -13.53 -4.22 30.26
C ILE A 195 -12.48 -4.81 29.34
N MET A 196 -12.02 -6.02 29.69
CA MET A 196 -11.24 -6.89 28.81
C MET A 196 -12.21 -7.75 27.99
N MET A 197 -12.19 -7.55 26.67
CA MET A 197 -12.96 -8.37 25.74
C MET A 197 -12.09 -9.51 25.23
N GLY A 198 -12.48 -10.75 25.53
CA GLY A 198 -11.77 -11.94 25.06
C GLY A 198 -11.54 -11.89 23.55
N GLN A 199 -10.32 -12.24 23.12
CA GLN A 199 -9.88 -12.23 21.71
C GLN A 199 -10.04 -10.89 20.95
N HIS A 200 -10.24 -9.75 21.65
CA HIS A 200 -10.47 -8.47 20.97
C HIS A 200 -9.57 -7.34 21.48
N GLY A 201 -9.70 -6.92 22.74
CA GLY A 201 -8.95 -5.78 23.25
C GLY A 201 -9.54 -5.23 24.55
N ILE A 202 -9.23 -3.98 24.84
CA ILE A 202 -9.67 -3.31 26.07
C ILE A 202 -10.51 -2.08 25.74
N ILE A 203 -11.49 -1.81 26.58
CA ILE A 203 -12.23 -0.56 26.58
C ILE A 203 -12.20 0.03 27.99
N ASN A 204 -11.97 1.33 28.08
CA ASN A 204 -11.95 2.08 29.33
C ASN A 204 -12.56 3.47 29.14
N TRP A 205 -12.82 4.15 30.25
CA TRP A 205 -13.59 5.40 30.25
C TRP A 205 -13.19 6.30 31.42
N ALA A 206 -13.52 7.59 31.28
CA ALA A 206 -13.50 8.56 32.37
C ALA A 206 -14.39 9.76 32.02
N ASP A 207 -14.68 10.62 33.00
CA ASP A 207 -15.41 11.88 32.77
C ASP A 207 -14.51 13.05 32.35
N ASP A 208 -13.20 12.91 32.56
CA ASP A 208 -12.14 13.81 32.09
C ASP A 208 -11.30 13.14 30.99
N ASP A 209 -10.91 13.91 29.97
CA ASP A 209 -10.22 13.35 28.79
C ASP A 209 -8.76 13.00 29.05
N LYS A 210 -8.08 13.74 29.93
CA LYS A 210 -6.71 13.44 30.37
C LYS A 210 -6.72 12.19 31.24
N GLU A 211 -7.64 12.09 32.20
CA GLU A 211 -7.79 10.90 33.03
C GLU A 211 -8.09 9.66 32.17
N CYS A 212 -8.96 9.79 31.15
CA CYS A 212 -9.24 8.71 30.20
C CYS A 212 -7.95 8.26 29.49
N TYR A 213 -7.19 9.22 28.94
CA TYR A 213 -5.92 8.96 28.27
C TYR A 213 -4.89 8.25 29.19
N GLU A 214 -4.65 8.79 30.38
CA GLU A 214 -3.67 8.25 31.32
C GLU A 214 -4.08 6.88 31.86
N SER A 215 -5.38 6.65 32.07
CA SER A 215 -5.93 5.35 32.46
C SER A 215 -5.75 4.32 31.36
N THR A 216 -6.01 4.68 30.09
CA THR A 216 -5.74 3.83 28.92
C THR A 216 -4.29 3.35 28.95
N LEU A 217 -3.32 4.28 29.07
CA LEU A 217 -1.90 3.92 29.13
C LEU A 217 -1.55 3.02 30.31
N THR A 218 -2.07 3.36 31.50
CA THR A 218 -1.80 2.60 32.72
C THR A 218 -2.29 1.16 32.62
N LEU A 219 -3.49 0.95 32.08
CA LEU A 219 -4.07 -0.39 31.92
C LEU A 219 -3.26 -1.23 30.93
N ILE A 220 -2.81 -0.64 29.82
CA ILE A 220 -1.99 -1.36 28.84
C ILE A 220 -0.61 -1.67 29.41
N GLU A 221 -0.01 -0.71 30.11
CA GLU A 221 1.30 -0.88 30.76
C GLU A 221 1.29 -2.00 31.82
N LYS A 222 0.20 -2.15 32.58
CA LYS A 222 0.04 -3.28 33.52
C LYS A 222 0.14 -4.65 32.81
N ALA A 223 -0.55 -4.84 31.69
CA ALA A 223 -0.45 -6.09 30.91
C ALA A 223 0.96 -6.28 30.32
N ALA A 224 1.55 -5.24 29.74
CA ALA A 224 2.89 -5.32 29.16
C ALA A 224 3.93 -5.74 30.20
N ARG A 225 3.95 -5.08 31.38
CA ARG A 225 4.86 -5.43 32.48
C ARG A 225 4.64 -6.84 33.00
N PHE A 226 3.39 -7.32 33.01
CA PHE A 226 3.08 -8.68 33.45
C PHE A 226 3.64 -9.75 32.51
N ILE A 227 3.62 -9.50 31.20
CA ILE A 227 4.25 -10.36 30.18
C ILE A 227 5.76 -10.29 30.31
N GLU A 228 6.35 -9.08 30.33
CA GLU A 228 7.79 -8.86 30.46
C GLU A 228 8.38 -9.56 31.71
N ALA A 229 7.67 -9.51 32.84
CA ALA A 229 8.09 -10.18 34.07
C ALA A 229 8.12 -11.72 33.98
N ARG A 230 7.44 -12.32 32.99
CA ARG A 230 7.33 -13.78 32.78
C ARG A 230 8.14 -14.31 31.61
N GLU A 231 8.60 -13.44 30.72
CA GLU A 231 9.45 -13.77 29.58
C GLU A 231 10.77 -14.39 30.07
N GLY A 232 11.45 -13.75 31.03
CA GLY A 232 12.65 -14.28 31.69
C GLY A 232 13.72 -14.74 30.69
N ASP A 233 14.39 -15.85 30.98
CA ASP A 233 15.35 -16.51 30.08
C ASP A 233 14.70 -17.63 29.23
N LYS A 234 13.36 -17.67 29.13
CA LYS A 234 12.69 -18.75 28.39
C LYS A 234 12.95 -18.57 26.89
N PRO A 235 13.19 -19.67 26.15
CA PRO A 235 13.33 -19.59 24.72
C PRO A 235 11.99 -19.16 24.09
N VAL A 236 12.02 -18.04 23.38
CA VAL A 236 10.87 -17.50 22.63
C VAL A 236 10.39 -18.57 21.63
N PHE A 237 9.08 -18.83 21.59
CA PHE A 237 8.45 -19.78 20.67
C PHE A 237 9.10 -21.18 20.67
N GLY A 238 9.54 -21.65 21.84
CA GLY A 238 10.19 -22.95 21.97
C GLY A 238 11.65 -22.99 21.51
N GLY A 239 12.21 -21.85 21.09
CA GLY A 239 13.61 -21.68 20.71
C GLY A 239 13.87 -21.80 19.21
N VAL A 240 15.12 -21.56 18.82
CA VAL A 240 15.55 -21.54 17.41
C VAL A 240 15.59 -22.98 16.86
N ARG A 241 14.90 -23.20 15.74
CA ARG A 241 14.90 -24.43 14.93
C ARG A 241 15.75 -24.28 13.67
N VAL A 242 15.70 -23.11 13.03
CA VAL A 242 16.43 -22.79 11.79
C VAL A 242 17.33 -21.58 12.02
N GLU A 243 18.60 -21.68 11.65
CA GLU A 243 19.51 -20.52 11.72
C GLU A 243 19.31 -19.59 10.52
N SER A 244 19.22 -18.28 10.77
CA SER A 244 19.15 -17.27 9.72
C SER A 244 20.37 -17.29 8.80
N ILE A 245 20.13 -17.11 7.51
CA ILE A 245 21.17 -16.84 6.52
C ILE A 245 21.62 -15.37 6.56
N SER A 246 22.75 -15.05 5.92
CA SER A 246 23.26 -13.68 5.86
C SER A 246 22.32 -12.75 5.07
N GLU A 247 22.39 -11.44 5.31
CA GLU A 247 21.58 -10.46 4.58
C GLU A 247 21.79 -10.53 3.06
N ASP A 248 23.02 -10.78 2.61
CA ASP A 248 23.31 -10.95 1.18
C ASP A 248 22.63 -12.20 0.61
N GLN A 249 22.69 -13.32 1.33
CA GLN A 249 22.01 -14.56 0.94
C GLN A 249 20.48 -14.39 0.92
N LYS A 250 19.90 -13.68 1.91
CA LYS A 250 18.47 -13.33 1.91
C LYS A 250 18.12 -12.52 0.67
N ARG A 251 18.91 -11.48 0.38
CA ARG A 251 18.69 -10.59 -0.75
C ARG A 251 18.74 -11.36 -2.07
N GLU A 252 19.76 -12.18 -2.28
CA GLU A 252 19.90 -13.03 -3.48
C GLU A 252 18.72 -14.00 -3.63
N THR A 253 18.33 -14.66 -2.53
CA THR A 253 17.20 -15.60 -2.52
C THR A 253 15.89 -14.88 -2.88
N LEU A 254 15.63 -13.71 -2.26
CA LEU A 254 14.44 -12.90 -2.52
C LEU A 254 14.37 -12.44 -3.98
N ILE A 255 15.47 -11.92 -4.53
CA ILE A 255 15.57 -11.52 -5.95
C ILE A 255 15.22 -12.68 -6.88
N GLU A 256 15.65 -13.90 -6.53
CA GLU A 256 15.43 -15.08 -7.35
C GLU A 256 13.98 -15.59 -7.29
N ILE A 257 13.32 -15.53 -6.12
CA ILE A 257 11.98 -16.10 -5.93
C ILE A 257 10.84 -15.11 -6.14
N LEU A 258 11.02 -13.83 -5.85
CA LEU A 258 9.91 -12.86 -5.78
C LEU A 258 9.16 -12.68 -7.11
N PRO A 259 9.83 -12.51 -8.28
CA PRO A 259 9.10 -12.38 -9.53
C PRO A 259 8.25 -13.63 -9.83
N TRP A 260 8.81 -14.82 -9.61
CA TRP A 260 8.09 -16.07 -9.80
C TRP A 260 6.91 -16.19 -8.84
N LEU A 261 7.12 -15.91 -7.56
CA LEU A 261 6.09 -16.01 -6.53
C LEU A 261 4.96 -15.00 -6.76
N ARG A 262 5.30 -13.75 -7.10
CA ARG A 262 4.34 -12.72 -7.50
C ARG A 262 3.50 -13.21 -8.67
N GLY A 263 4.13 -13.83 -9.67
CA GLY A 263 3.46 -14.49 -10.79
C GLY A 263 2.41 -15.49 -10.32
N LYS A 264 2.78 -16.42 -9.45
CA LYS A 264 1.89 -17.46 -8.93
C LYS A 264 0.69 -16.91 -8.14
N VAL A 265 0.87 -15.88 -7.32
CA VAL A 265 -0.24 -15.29 -6.55
C VAL A 265 -1.10 -14.31 -7.37
N SER A 266 -0.62 -13.86 -8.53
CA SER A 266 -1.25 -12.81 -9.35
C SER A 266 -2.05 -13.31 -10.55
N GLN A 267 -2.45 -14.58 -10.59
CA GLN A 267 -3.11 -15.18 -11.76
C GLN A 267 -4.50 -14.58 -12.07
N GLU A 268 -5.27 -14.17 -11.05
CA GLU A 268 -6.56 -13.50 -11.25
C GLU A 268 -6.43 -11.97 -11.22
N LYS A 269 -5.72 -11.44 -10.23
CA LYS A 269 -5.42 -10.01 -10.08
C LYS A 269 -4.00 -9.83 -9.58
N SER A 270 -3.30 -8.82 -10.11
CA SER A 270 -1.95 -8.47 -9.68
C SER A 270 -1.90 -8.05 -8.21
N PHE A 271 -0.80 -8.41 -7.55
CA PHE A 271 -0.43 -7.97 -6.21
C PHE A 271 0.86 -7.18 -6.20
N ILE A 272 1.00 -6.32 -5.19
CA ILE A 272 2.22 -5.60 -4.82
C ILE A 272 2.75 -6.19 -3.52
N GLY A 273 4.05 -6.42 -3.46
CA GLY A 273 4.73 -7.06 -2.35
C GLY A 273 5.33 -6.10 -1.33
N THR A 274 5.39 -6.54 -0.08
CA THR A 274 6.22 -5.99 0.99
C THR A 274 6.96 -7.12 1.68
N ILE A 275 8.27 -6.96 1.82
CA ILE A 275 9.18 -7.88 2.48
C ILE A 275 9.49 -7.35 3.88
N GLN A 276 9.39 -8.22 4.88
CA GLN A 276 9.82 -7.97 6.25
C GLN A 276 10.83 -9.04 6.65
N THR A 277 12.01 -8.62 7.12
CA THR A 277 13.13 -9.50 7.48
C THR A 277 13.78 -9.10 8.81
N ASP A 278 13.05 -8.41 9.69
CA ASP A 278 13.58 -7.99 10.99
C ASP A 278 13.72 -9.17 11.97
N GLU A 279 14.49 -8.94 13.03
CA GLU A 279 14.84 -9.94 14.05
C GLU A 279 13.61 -10.52 14.76
N ARG A 280 12.58 -9.72 15.05
CA ARG A 280 11.40 -10.20 15.79
C ARG A 280 10.59 -11.20 14.98
N LEU A 281 10.49 -10.94 13.68
CA LEU A 281 9.85 -11.85 12.76
C LEU A 281 10.71 -13.09 12.51
N LEU A 282 12.03 -12.93 12.42
CA LEU A 282 12.95 -14.06 12.30
C LEU A 282 12.88 -14.99 13.51
N ASP A 283 12.80 -14.46 14.74
CA ASP A 283 12.55 -15.26 15.95
C ASP A 283 11.33 -16.16 15.77
N PHE A 284 10.25 -15.64 15.17
CA PHE A 284 9.04 -16.40 14.94
C PHE A 284 9.21 -17.45 13.84
N VAL A 285 9.60 -17.05 12.63
CA VAL A 285 9.65 -17.99 11.49
C VAL A 285 10.72 -19.07 11.66
N ASN A 286 11.79 -18.77 12.41
CA ASN A 286 12.86 -19.72 12.70
C ASN A 286 12.59 -20.62 13.89
N SER A 287 11.52 -20.40 14.64
CA SER A 287 11.28 -21.11 15.89
C SER A 287 10.75 -22.53 15.72
N VAL A 288 10.77 -23.29 16.82
CA VAL A 288 10.13 -24.60 16.93
C VAL A 288 8.61 -24.49 16.81
N ASP A 289 8.00 -23.47 17.42
CA ASP A 289 6.53 -23.30 17.45
C ASP A 289 5.97 -22.51 16.25
N GLY A 290 6.82 -21.87 15.44
CA GLY A 290 6.41 -20.95 14.37
C GLY A 290 5.41 -21.55 13.38
N GLN A 291 5.63 -22.80 12.93
CA GLN A 291 4.70 -23.47 12.02
C GLN A 291 3.34 -23.77 12.67
N ARG A 292 3.34 -24.25 13.92
CA ARG A 292 2.13 -24.53 14.70
C ARG A 292 1.30 -23.27 14.88
N LEU A 293 1.95 -22.18 15.27
CA LEU A 293 1.29 -20.89 15.53
C LEU A 293 0.81 -20.23 14.24
N ALA A 294 1.58 -20.33 13.15
CA ALA A 294 1.15 -19.87 11.83
C ALA A 294 -0.13 -20.59 11.36
N GLU A 295 -0.25 -21.89 11.60
CA GLU A 295 -1.45 -22.67 11.24
C GLU A 295 -2.70 -22.27 12.04
N LEU A 296 -2.54 -21.77 13.27
CA LEU A 296 -3.65 -21.25 14.07
C LEU A 296 -4.22 -19.93 13.52
N GLY A 297 -3.42 -19.16 12.78
CA GLY A 297 -3.85 -17.88 12.23
C GLY A 297 -3.85 -16.74 13.24
N THR A 298 -4.52 -15.63 12.91
CA THR A 298 -4.55 -14.44 13.79
C THR A 298 -5.74 -14.49 14.76
N SER A 299 -5.66 -13.75 15.87
CA SER A 299 -6.73 -13.67 16.89
C SER A 299 -7.56 -12.39 16.78
N CYS A 300 -7.07 -11.35 16.11
CA CYS A 300 -7.75 -10.06 16.07
C CYS A 300 -8.69 -9.96 14.86
N PRO A 301 -9.99 -9.67 15.05
CA PRO A 301 -10.98 -9.49 13.98
C PRO A 301 -10.52 -8.56 12.84
N ASP A 302 -9.81 -7.48 13.19
CA ASP A 302 -9.38 -6.46 12.22
C ASP A 302 -8.37 -6.97 11.19
N HIS A 303 -7.70 -8.10 11.46
CA HIS A 303 -6.64 -8.62 10.61
C HIS A 303 -7.19 -9.46 9.45
N PHE A 304 -8.27 -10.23 9.66
CA PHE A 304 -8.73 -11.25 8.71
C PHE A 304 -9.03 -10.71 7.31
N LEU A 305 -9.50 -9.46 7.19
CA LEU A 305 -9.77 -8.85 5.88
C LEU A 305 -8.52 -8.69 5.01
N ARG A 306 -7.33 -8.63 5.63
CA ARG A 306 -6.04 -8.43 4.94
C ARG A 306 -5.16 -9.66 5.00
N THR A 307 -5.05 -10.29 6.16
CA THR A 307 -4.17 -11.45 6.39
C THR A 307 -4.82 -12.78 6.07
N LYS A 308 -6.14 -12.79 5.81
CA LYS A 308 -6.98 -14.00 5.72
C LYS A 308 -6.95 -14.80 7.02
N ILE A 309 -7.57 -15.98 7.01
CA ILE A 309 -7.65 -16.88 8.17
C ILE A 309 -6.26 -17.33 8.67
N LYS A 310 -5.32 -17.63 7.78
CA LYS A 310 -3.95 -18.03 8.10
C LYS A 310 -2.95 -17.63 6.99
N PRO A 311 -1.66 -17.44 7.30
CA PRO A 311 -0.59 -17.31 6.31
C PRO A 311 -0.29 -18.65 5.63
N LEU A 312 0.57 -18.62 4.60
CA LEU A 312 1.29 -19.79 4.13
C LEU A 312 2.66 -19.86 4.82
N TYR A 313 2.88 -20.85 5.69
CA TYR A 313 4.20 -21.16 6.24
C TYR A 313 4.90 -22.21 5.39
N VAL A 314 6.11 -21.91 4.92
CA VAL A 314 6.91 -22.82 4.09
C VAL A 314 8.02 -23.42 4.92
N ASP A 315 7.96 -24.72 5.19
CA ASP A 315 8.94 -25.41 6.02
C ASP A 315 10.25 -25.66 5.27
N TRP A 316 11.00 -24.58 5.05
CA TRP A 316 12.23 -24.56 4.26
C TRP A 316 13.48 -24.56 5.15
N ASP A 317 14.46 -25.39 4.79
CA ASP A 317 15.80 -25.36 5.36
C ASP A 317 16.76 -24.61 4.41
N PRO A 318 17.22 -23.41 4.77
CA PRO A 318 18.13 -22.63 3.93
C PRO A 318 19.52 -23.24 3.75
N HIS A 319 19.92 -24.16 4.64
CA HIS A 319 21.27 -24.76 4.65
C HIS A 319 21.34 -26.08 3.87
N ALA A 320 20.22 -26.55 3.31
CA ALA A 320 20.16 -27.74 2.48
C ALA A 320 20.83 -27.53 1.10
N GLU A 321 21.25 -28.63 0.46
CA GLU A 321 21.72 -28.58 -0.93
C GLU A 321 20.59 -28.16 -1.90
N ASN A 322 20.90 -27.32 -2.90
CA ASN A 322 19.91 -26.76 -3.85
C ASN A 322 18.72 -26.09 -3.15
N SER A 323 19.00 -25.33 -2.09
CA SER A 323 17.96 -24.79 -1.20
C SER A 323 16.97 -23.89 -1.94
N ILE A 324 17.37 -23.11 -2.95
CA ILE A 324 16.45 -22.23 -3.69
C ILE A 324 15.47 -23.02 -4.57
N GLU A 325 15.94 -24.04 -5.29
CA GLU A 325 15.05 -24.92 -6.08
C GLU A 325 14.08 -25.67 -5.16
N ASN A 326 14.57 -26.15 -4.02
CA ASN A 326 13.73 -26.77 -3.00
C ASN A 326 12.68 -25.78 -2.45
N LEU A 327 13.06 -24.54 -2.16
CA LEU A 327 12.14 -23.49 -1.72
C LEU A 327 11.03 -23.25 -2.74
N LYS A 328 11.37 -23.17 -4.04
CA LYS A 328 10.35 -23.01 -5.10
C LYS A 328 9.39 -24.20 -5.16
N SER A 329 9.88 -25.43 -5.00
CA SER A 329 9.03 -26.63 -4.94
C SER A 329 8.07 -26.59 -3.75
N LEU A 330 8.60 -26.27 -2.55
CA LEU A 330 7.79 -26.16 -1.34
C LEU A 330 6.76 -25.03 -1.41
N LEU A 331 7.12 -23.89 -2.01
CA LEU A 331 6.20 -22.79 -2.28
C LEU A 331 5.09 -23.23 -3.24
N GLU A 332 5.41 -23.95 -4.31
CA GLU A 332 4.41 -24.43 -5.27
C GLU A 332 3.42 -25.40 -4.62
N GLU A 333 3.92 -26.40 -3.90
CA GLU A 333 3.10 -27.35 -3.14
C GLU A 333 2.26 -26.64 -2.06
N GLY A 334 2.86 -25.69 -1.35
CA GLY A 334 2.21 -24.92 -0.31
C GLY A 334 1.10 -24.01 -0.85
N LEU A 335 1.30 -23.37 -2.01
CA LEU A 335 0.29 -22.57 -2.68
C LEU A 335 -0.90 -23.43 -3.13
N ASP A 336 -0.63 -24.58 -3.74
CA ASP A 336 -1.66 -25.53 -4.17
C ASP A 336 -2.46 -26.06 -2.97
N GLN A 337 -1.80 -26.33 -1.85
CA GLN A 337 -2.47 -26.78 -0.63
C GLN A 337 -3.28 -25.64 0.00
N TYR A 338 -2.75 -24.41 0.02
CA TYR A 338 -3.46 -23.24 0.55
C TYR A 338 -4.78 -23.00 -0.19
N VAL A 339 -4.78 -23.10 -1.53
CA VAL A 339 -6.00 -22.97 -2.34
C VAL A 339 -7.07 -23.99 -1.91
N LYS A 340 -6.66 -25.26 -1.70
CA LYS A 340 -7.57 -26.34 -1.26
C LYS A 340 -8.07 -26.10 0.15
N ASP A 341 -7.19 -25.74 1.08
CA ASP A 341 -7.52 -25.49 2.48
C ASP A 341 -8.51 -24.33 2.61
N TYR A 342 -8.28 -23.24 1.87
CA TYR A 342 -9.12 -22.05 1.89
C TYR A 342 -10.50 -22.31 1.28
N ALA A 343 -10.57 -23.10 0.20
CA ALA A 343 -11.84 -23.55 -0.37
C ALA A 343 -12.60 -24.45 0.62
N ALA A 344 -11.92 -25.39 1.27
CA ALA A 344 -12.54 -26.29 2.25
C ALA A 344 -13.02 -25.53 3.50
N TYR A 345 -12.26 -24.53 3.97
CA TYR A 345 -12.68 -23.58 5.02
C TYR A 345 -13.97 -22.87 4.63
N TYR A 346 -14.02 -22.30 3.43
CA TYR A 346 -15.21 -21.63 2.92
C TYR A 346 -16.41 -22.58 2.85
N GLU A 347 -16.23 -23.81 2.36
CA GLU A 347 -17.31 -24.80 2.29
C GLU A 347 -17.85 -25.21 3.67
N ARG A 348 -16.98 -25.34 4.68
CA ARG A 348 -17.38 -25.69 6.05
C ARG A 348 -18.16 -24.58 6.75
N CYS A 349 -17.83 -23.31 6.48
CA CYS A 349 -18.32 -22.17 7.25
C CYS A 349 -19.37 -21.31 6.53
N GLN A 350 -19.50 -21.42 5.20
CA GLN A 350 -20.46 -20.62 4.44
C GLN A 350 -21.90 -20.86 4.89
N ARG A 351 -22.70 -19.80 4.77
CA ARG A 351 -24.15 -19.80 4.95
C ARG A 351 -24.82 -19.52 3.60
N PRO A 352 -26.13 -19.81 3.43
CA PRO A 352 -26.84 -19.51 2.19
C PRO A 352 -26.77 -18.04 1.74
N THR A 353 -26.52 -17.12 2.68
CA THR A 353 -26.40 -15.67 2.44
C THR A 353 -24.95 -15.19 2.31
N SER A 354 -23.95 -16.07 2.41
CA SER A 354 -22.54 -15.67 2.37
C SER A 354 -22.13 -15.11 1.00
N PRO A 355 -21.23 -14.10 0.97
CA PRO A 355 -20.57 -13.64 -0.25
C PRO A 355 -19.83 -14.77 -0.97
N ALA A 356 -19.60 -14.61 -2.28
CA ALA A 356 -18.80 -15.56 -3.05
C ALA A 356 -17.37 -15.71 -2.49
N LEU A 357 -16.80 -16.92 -2.66
CA LEU A 357 -15.42 -17.24 -2.32
C LEU A 357 -14.45 -16.18 -2.84
N ARG A 358 -13.63 -15.61 -1.95
CA ARG A 358 -12.57 -14.69 -2.31
C ARG A 358 -11.41 -15.43 -2.98
N GLN A 359 -10.59 -14.73 -3.75
CA GLN A 359 -9.39 -15.30 -4.39
C GLN A 359 -8.57 -16.10 -3.35
N ALA A 360 -8.40 -17.39 -3.62
CA ALA A 360 -7.90 -18.38 -2.66
C ALA A 360 -6.37 -18.48 -2.61
N VAL A 361 -5.67 -17.34 -2.65
CA VAL A 361 -4.20 -17.27 -2.55
C VAL A 361 -3.78 -16.63 -1.22
N PRO A 362 -2.62 -16.96 -0.64
CA PRO A 362 -2.17 -16.36 0.60
C PRO A 362 -1.78 -14.90 0.39
N THR A 363 -2.13 -14.05 1.35
CA THR A 363 -1.66 -12.65 1.41
C THR A 363 -0.42 -12.49 2.29
N VAL A 364 -0.07 -13.50 3.07
CA VAL A 364 1.13 -13.57 3.90
C VAL A 364 1.82 -14.90 3.64
N VAL A 365 3.11 -14.85 3.29
CA VAL A 365 3.97 -16.03 3.13
C VAL A 365 5.14 -15.90 4.11
N LEU A 366 5.37 -16.93 4.91
CA LEU A 366 6.42 -17.00 5.93
C LEU A 366 7.46 -18.04 5.53
N ILE A 367 8.72 -17.64 5.57
CA ILE A 367 9.84 -18.46 5.10
C ILE A 367 10.96 -18.41 6.18
N PRO A 368 11.28 -19.52 6.85
CA PRO A 368 12.42 -19.62 7.76
C PRO A 368 13.71 -19.16 7.09
N GLY A 369 14.59 -18.54 7.86
CA GLY A 369 15.84 -17.96 7.37
C GLY A 369 15.69 -16.63 6.62
N ILE A 370 14.48 -16.27 6.16
CA ILE A 370 14.21 -15.02 5.40
C ILE A 370 13.32 -14.07 6.19
N GLY A 371 12.10 -14.49 6.53
CA GLY A 371 11.07 -13.64 7.13
C GLY A 371 9.71 -13.79 6.44
N MET A 372 9.10 -12.66 6.08
CA MET A 372 7.73 -12.58 5.56
C MET A 372 7.68 -11.83 4.24
N ILE A 373 6.80 -12.30 3.35
CA ILE A 373 6.36 -11.59 2.16
C ILE A 373 4.85 -11.37 2.29
N ALA A 374 4.43 -10.12 2.32
CA ALA A 374 3.03 -9.72 2.38
C ALA A 374 2.57 -9.11 1.05
N TRP A 375 1.36 -9.45 0.63
CA TRP A 375 0.77 -9.05 -0.64
C TRP A 375 -0.45 -8.16 -0.44
N GLY A 376 -0.59 -7.12 -1.27
CA GLY A 376 -1.75 -6.23 -1.24
C GLY A 376 -2.02 -5.60 -2.61
N LYS A 377 -3.14 -4.88 -2.75
CA LYS A 377 -3.51 -4.22 -4.00
C LYS A 377 -2.60 -3.04 -4.35
N SER A 378 -1.94 -2.49 -3.34
CA SER A 378 -1.00 -1.39 -3.43
C SER A 378 0.12 -1.57 -2.41
N LYS A 379 1.19 -0.79 -2.55
CA LYS A 379 2.27 -0.77 -1.55
C LYS A 379 1.74 -0.50 -0.15
N SER A 380 0.91 0.54 0.02
CA SER A 380 0.27 0.83 1.31
C SER A 380 -0.49 -0.37 1.89
N GLU A 381 -1.28 -1.09 1.08
CA GLU A 381 -2.05 -2.23 1.56
C GLU A 381 -1.17 -3.43 1.92
N SER A 382 -0.14 -3.70 1.13
CA SER A 382 0.83 -4.78 1.43
C SER A 382 1.62 -4.50 2.71
N ARG A 383 1.96 -3.23 3.00
CA ARG A 383 2.60 -2.80 4.25
C ARG A 383 1.66 -2.94 5.45
N VAL A 384 0.38 -2.60 5.31
CA VAL A 384 -0.64 -2.86 6.35
C VAL A 384 -0.79 -4.35 6.60
N THR A 385 -0.79 -5.17 5.55
CA THR A 385 -0.89 -6.63 5.67
C THR A 385 0.30 -7.22 6.45
N ALA A 386 1.52 -6.78 6.13
CA ALA A 386 2.71 -7.12 6.91
C ALA A 386 2.60 -6.65 8.37
N GLU A 387 2.12 -5.43 8.59
CA GLU A 387 1.98 -4.86 9.92
C GLU A 387 1.00 -5.64 10.80
N PHE A 388 -0.17 -5.99 10.27
CA PHE A 388 -1.15 -6.79 10.99
C PHE A 388 -0.60 -8.16 11.36
N TYR A 389 0.17 -8.78 10.45
CA TYR A 389 0.77 -10.07 10.77
C TYR A 389 1.93 -9.95 11.78
N ASN A 390 2.72 -8.88 11.74
CA ASN A 390 3.69 -8.59 12.81
C ASN A 390 2.98 -8.43 14.17
N CYS A 391 1.85 -7.73 14.23
CA CYS A 391 1.06 -7.64 15.45
C CYS A 391 0.53 -9.01 15.91
N ALA A 392 0.09 -9.86 14.98
CA ALA A 392 -0.31 -11.24 15.30
C ALA A 392 0.85 -12.03 15.92
N VAL A 393 2.06 -11.92 15.38
CA VAL A 393 3.27 -12.55 15.94
C VAL A 393 3.56 -12.04 17.36
N GLU A 394 3.46 -10.74 17.61
CA GLU A 394 3.66 -10.17 18.95
C GLU A 394 2.59 -10.63 19.95
N VAL A 395 1.33 -10.76 19.50
CA VAL A 395 0.24 -11.32 20.32
C VAL A 395 0.52 -12.78 20.65
N MET A 396 0.93 -13.59 19.66
CA MET A 396 1.32 -14.99 19.88
C MET A 396 2.49 -15.08 20.87
N ARG A 397 3.50 -14.20 20.74
CA ARG A 397 4.65 -14.12 21.65
C ARG A 397 4.19 -13.88 23.09
N GLY A 398 3.37 -12.84 23.28
CA GLY A 398 2.89 -12.47 24.61
C GLY A 398 2.01 -13.57 25.21
N ALA A 399 1.13 -14.17 24.41
CA ALA A 399 0.24 -15.24 24.85
C ALA A 399 1.04 -16.47 25.27
N GLU A 400 1.94 -16.98 24.40
CA GLU A 400 2.81 -18.15 24.68
C GLU A 400 3.81 -17.90 25.82
N THR A 401 4.05 -16.64 26.19
CA THR A 401 4.88 -16.29 27.36
C THR A 401 4.15 -16.50 28.67
N VAL A 402 2.86 -16.15 28.72
CA VAL A 402 2.06 -16.19 29.95
C VAL A 402 1.22 -17.45 30.09
N ASP A 403 0.82 -18.05 28.96
CA ASP A 403 -0.01 -19.25 28.87
C ASP A 403 0.05 -19.83 27.43
N ARG A 404 -0.95 -20.58 26.96
CA ARG A 404 -1.05 -21.04 25.57
C ARG A 404 -1.87 -20.07 24.71
N TYR A 405 -1.39 -19.77 23.50
CA TYR A 405 -2.14 -19.00 22.51
C TYR A 405 -3.34 -19.79 21.97
N ARG A 406 -4.48 -19.10 21.86
CA ARG A 406 -5.71 -19.61 21.24
C ARG A 406 -6.18 -18.63 20.17
N ALA A 407 -6.42 -19.13 18.96
CA ALA A 407 -7.05 -18.36 17.90
C ALA A 407 -8.59 -18.34 18.04
N LEU A 408 -9.23 -17.46 17.27
CA LEU A 408 -10.68 -17.43 17.16
C LEU A 408 -11.23 -18.73 16.53
N PRO A 409 -12.43 -19.18 16.92
CA PRO A 409 -13.09 -20.28 16.23
C PRO A 409 -13.27 -19.97 14.73
N GLU A 410 -13.08 -20.99 13.88
CA GLU A 410 -13.10 -20.86 12.41
C GLU A 410 -14.39 -20.19 11.90
N GLN A 411 -15.55 -20.54 12.46
CA GLN A 411 -16.82 -19.92 12.07
C GLN A 411 -16.88 -18.41 12.40
N GLU A 412 -16.25 -17.99 13.49
CA GLU A 412 -16.24 -16.58 13.89
C GLU A 412 -15.31 -15.76 12.99
N ALA A 413 -14.13 -16.30 12.70
CA ALA A 413 -13.23 -15.71 11.72
C ALA A 413 -13.88 -15.61 10.32
N PHE A 414 -14.67 -16.63 9.93
CA PHE A 414 -15.45 -16.59 8.68
C PHE A 414 -16.52 -15.51 8.68
N ASP A 415 -17.31 -15.42 9.74
CA ASP A 415 -18.38 -14.42 9.87
C ASP A 415 -17.82 -12.98 9.84
N ILE A 416 -16.55 -12.77 10.23
CA ILE A 416 -15.80 -11.50 10.09
C ILE A 416 -15.25 -11.30 8.68
N GLU A 417 -14.52 -12.28 8.14
CA GLU A 417 -13.87 -12.17 6.83
C GLU A 417 -14.90 -11.99 5.69
N TYR A 418 -16.04 -12.67 5.79
CA TYR A 418 -17.12 -12.67 4.81
C TYR A 418 -18.33 -11.81 5.24
N TRP A 419 -18.10 -10.81 6.08
CA TRP A 419 -19.18 -9.98 6.60
C TRP A 419 -19.86 -9.15 5.49
N LEU A 420 -21.18 -9.28 5.38
CA LEU A 420 -22.00 -8.66 4.34
C LEU A 420 -21.94 -7.12 4.34
N MET A 421 -21.86 -6.49 5.52
CA MET A 421 -21.74 -5.04 5.60
C MET A 421 -20.43 -4.54 4.99
N GLU A 422 -19.34 -5.23 5.26
CA GLU A 422 -18.05 -4.88 4.71
C GLU A 422 -18.02 -5.12 3.20
N GLU A 423 -18.65 -6.20 2.73
CA GLU A 423 -18.84 -6.42 1.29
C GLU A 423 -19.68 -5.30 0.64
N ALA A 424 -20.73 -4.81 1.30
CA ALA A 424 -21.53 -3.69 0.82
C ALA A 424 -20.71 -2.41 0.73
N LYS A 425 -19.76 -2.16 1.65
CA LYS A 425 -18.80 -1.05 1.54
C LYS A 425 -17.88 -1.22 0.33
N LEU A 426 -17.31 -2.42 0.14
CA LEU A 426 -16.43 -2.72 -1.00
C LEU A 426 -17.15 -2.54 -2.35
N ARG A 427 -18.43 -2.95 -2.44
CA ARG A 427 -19.26 -2.77 -3.66
C ARG A 427 -19.58 -1.30 -3.97
N ARG A 428 -19.57 -0.42 -2.97
CA ARG A 428 -19.81 1.03 -3.14
C ARG A 428 -18.53 1.80 -3.48
N MET A 429 -17.36 1.19 -3.37
CA MET A 429 -16.10 1.84 -3.75
C MET A 429 -16.07 2.09 -5.27
N PRO A 430 -15.42 3.19 -5.71
CA PRO A 430 -15.21 3.42 -7.13
C PRO A 430 -14.42 2.26 -7.76
N PRO A 431 -14.62 1.97 -9.05
CA PRO A 431 -13.84 0.96 -9.75
C PRO A 431 -12.33 1.25 -9.65
N GLU A 432 -11.53 0.19 -9.65
CA GLU A 432 -10.07 0.32 -9.63
C GLU A 432 -9.60 1.14 -10.85
N LYS A 433 -8.58 1.97 -10.64
CA LYS A 433 -7.97 2.77 -11.70
C LYS A 433 -7.28 1.87 -12.73
N SER A 434 -7.04 2.42 -13.92
CA SER A 434 -6.58 1.66 -15.11
C SER A 434 -5.24 0.93 -14.94
N LEU A 435 -4.33 1.46 -14.11
CA LEU A 435 -3.02 0.88 -13.81
C LEU A 435 -2.87 0.51 -12.33
N ALA A 436 -3.99 0.34 -11.61
CA ALA A 436 -3.96 -0.16 -10.25
C ALA A 436 -3.24 -1.52 -10.20
N ARG A 437 -2.42 -1.72 -9.16
CA ARG A 437 -1.62 -2.94 -8.91
C ARG A 437 -0.50 -3.19 -9.93
N GLN A 438 -0.19 -2.22 -10.80
CA GLN A 438 0.86 -2.34 -11.80
C GLN A 438 2.14 -1.62 -11.35
N VAL A 439 3.30 -2.24 -11.56
CA VAL A 439 4.62 -1.65 -11.30
C VAL A 439 5.26 -1.24 -12.62
N SER A 440 5.63 0.04 -12.73
CA SER A 440 6.21 0.63 -13.93
C SER A 440 7.61 1.19 -13.68
N VAL A 441 8.59 0.66 -14.40
CA VAL A 441 9.96 1.18 -14.46
C VAL A 441 10.05 2.19 -15.60
N VAL A 442 10.51 3.41 -15.31
CA VAL A 442 10.68 4.47 -16.31
C VAL A 442 12.14 4.92 -16.33
N ILE A 443 12.88 4.56 -17.38
CA ILE A 443 14.28 4.94 -17.58
C ILE A 443 14.36 6.25 -18.37
N GLY A 444 15.03 7.25 -17.78
CA GLY A 444 14.99 8.64 -18.21
C GLY A 444 13.91 9.46 -17.48
N ALA A 445 13.59 9.08 -16.24
CA ALA A 445 12.54 9.70 -15.43
C ALA A 445 12.95 10.99 -14.73
N GLY A 446 14.23 11.38 -14.74
CA GLY A 446 14.69 12.57 -14.04
C GLY A 446 14.20 13.89 -14.64
N SER A 447 13.70 13.88 -15.89
CA SER A 447 13.22 15.09 -16.58
C SER A 447 12.28 14.78 -17.76
N GLY A 448 11.72 15.83 -18.36
CA GLY A 448 11.00 15.76 -19.63
C GLY A 448 9.86 14.72 -19.67
N ILE A 449 9.82 13.93 -20.75
CA ILE A 449 8.78 12.93 -21.01
C ILE A 449 8.73 11.86 -19.91
N GLY A 450 9.89 11.39 -19.42
CA GLY A 450 9.91 10.34 -18.40
C GLY A 450 9.34 10.82 -17.07
N LYS A 451 9.73 12.03 -16.64
CA LYS A 451 9.19 12.65 -15.42
C LYS A 451 7.68 12.86 -15.52
N GLU A 452 7.21 13.44 -16.63
CA GLU A 452 5.78 13.67 -16.88
C GLU A 452 5.00 12.36 -16.90
N LEU A 453 5.56 11.31 -17.52
CA LEU A 453 4.93 10.00 -17.53
C LEU A 453 4.77 9.42 -16.13
N CYS A 454 5.79 9.53 -15.28
CA CYS A 454 5.72 9.06 -13.89
C CYS A 454 4.55 9.70 -13.15
N HIS A 455 4.40 11.03 -13.27
CA HIS A 455 3.27 11.78 -12.72
C HIS A 455 1.92 11.34 -13.31
N ARG A 456 1.87 11.14 -14.63
CA ARG A 456 0.64 10.76 -15.33
C ARG A 456 0.11 9.38 -14.91
N ILE A 457 0.98 8.38 -14.80
CA ILE A 457 0.58 6.99 -14.54
C ILE A 457 0.44 6.70 -13.05
N SER A 458 1.13 7.43 -12.16
CA SER A 458 0.89 7.34 -10.71
C SER A 458 -0.52 7.81 -10.34
N GLY A 459 -1.03 8.84 -11.04
CA GLY A 459 -2.42 9.27 -10.97
C GLY A 459 -3.43 8.17 -11.33
N GLU A 460 -3.02 7.15 -12.08
CA GLU A 460 -3.80 5.97 -12.48
C GLU A 460 -3.57 4.74 -11.59
N GLY A 461 -2.88 4.92 -10.46
CA GLY A 461 -2.67 3.87 -9.46
C GLY A 461 -1.45 2.98 -9.67
N ALA A 462 -0.56 3.32 -10.61
CA ALA A 462 0.69 2.60 -10.82
C ALA A 462 1.72 2.88 -9.72
N HIS A 463 2.51 1.86 -9.36
CA HIS A 463 3.71 1.98 -8.54
C HIS A 463 4.91 2.32 -9.44
N ILE A 464 5.70 3.31 -9.04
CA ILE A 464 6.72 3.91 -9.91
C ILE A 464 8.13 3.53 -9.47
N VAL A 465 8.95 3.12 -10.43
CA VAL A 465 10.40 3.07 -10.30
C VAL A 465 10.97 4.10 -11.27
N SER A 466 11.25 5.30 -10.74
CA SER A 466 11.87 6.39 -11.47
C SER A 466 13.35 6.08 -11.62
N VAL A 467 13.84 5.95 -12.87
CA VAL A 467 15.24 5.58 -13.14
C VAL A 467 15.90 6.66 -13.99
N ASP A 468 17.10 7.08 -13.60
CA ASP A 468 17.92 7.99 -14.39
C ASP A 468 19.42 7.77 -14.11
N LEU A 469 20.28 8.26 -15.01
CA LEU A 469 21.72 8.30 -14.75
C LEU A 469 22.04 9.30 -13.64
N ASN A 470 21.23 10.37 -13.50
CA ASN A 470 21.29 11.27 -12.36
C ASN A 470 20.34 10.76 -11.25
N GLN A 471 20.90 10.13 -10.23
CA GLN A 471 20.14 9.57 -9.11
C GLN A 471 19.27 10.62 -8.39
N ASP A 472 19.81 11.82 -8.15
CA ASP A 472 19.11 12.87 -7.42
C ASP A 472 17.84 13.32 -8.15
N ALA A 473 17.90 13.39 -9.49
CA ALA A 473 16.74 13.74 -10.31
C ALA A 473 15.65 12.64 -10.30
N ALA A 474 16.07 11.38 -10.29
CA ALA A 474 15.16 10.24 -10.16
C ALA A 474 14.47 10.21 -8.78
N VAL A 475 15.23 10.44 -7.71
CA VAL A 475 14.73 10.53 -6.33
C VAL A 475 13.78 11.72 -6.17
N ALA A 476 14.13 12.90 -6.71
CA ALA A 476 13.26 14.07 -6.68
C ALA A 476 11.90 13.78 -7.33
N THR A 477 11.89 13.10 -8.48
CA THR A 477 10.63 12.70 -9.15
C THR A 477 9.80 11.74 -8.32
N ALA A 478 10.43 10.76 -7.67
CA ALA A 478 9.74 9.83 -6.77
C ALA A 478 9.15 10.55 -5.55
N ASN A 479 9.90 11.46 -4.93
CA ASN A 479 9.44 12.25 -3.79
C ASN A 479 8.24 13.13 -4.15
N GLU A 480 8.26 13.81 -5.30
CA GLU A 480 7.11 14.60 -5.77
C GLU A 480 5.84 13.74 -5.90
N ILE A 481 5.96 12.50 -6.40
CA ILE A 481 4.83 11.58 -6.49
C ILE A 481 4.33 11.18 -5.10
N THR A 482 5.25 10.84 -4.19
CA THR A 482 4.92 10.49 -2.81
C THR A 482 4.30 11.66 -2.05
N ASP A 483 4.72 12.90 -2.29
CA ASP A 483 4.12 14.10 -1.69
C ASP A 483 2.65 14.28 -2.13
N ILE A 484 2.35 13.93 -3.38
CA ILE A 484 0.98 14.02 -3.95
C ILE A 484 0.09 12.89 -3.45
N LEU A 485 0.60 11.65 -3.43
CA LEU A 485 -0.19 10.45 -3.15
C LEU A 485 -0.18 10.04 -1.67
N GLY A 486 0.80 10.52 -0.91
CA GLY A 486 1.15 10.07 0.43
C GLY A 486 1.95 8.76 0.44
N GLU A 487 2.66 8.51 1.54
CA GLU A 487 3.37 7.26 1.83
C GLU A 487 2.43 6.04 1.98
N GLY A 488 1.14 6.30 2.21
CA GLY A 488 0.18 5.31 2.68
C GLY A 488 0.16 5.19 4.20
N ILE A 489 -0.76 4.38 4.71
CA ILE A 489 -0.98 4.23 6.16
C ILE A 489 -0.12 3.12 6.79
N GLY A 490 0.24 2.09 6.02
CA GLY A 490 1.04 0.98 6.54
C GLY A 490 2.50 1.37 6.68
N VAL A 491 3.15 0.98 7.77
CA VAL A 491 4.54 1.38 8.05
C VAL A 491 5.58 0.26 7.94
N SER A 492 5.13 -1.00 7.81
CA SER A 492 6.04 -2.16 7.71
C SER A 492 6.87 -2.17 6.40
N GLY A 493 7.89 -3.02 6.37
CA GLY A 493 8.86 -3.21 5.31
C GLY A 493 10.30 -3.13 5.83
N THR A 494 11.23 -3.88 5.23
CA THR A 494 12.67 -3.77 5.52
C THR A 494 13.44 -3.24 4.30
N GLY A 495 14.40 -2.34 4.54
CA GLY A 495 15.23 -1.75 3.48
C GLY A 495 14.38 -1.01 2.44
N ILE A 496 14.66 -1.21 1.15
CA ILE A 496 13.90 -0.57 0.08
C ILE A 496 12.43 -1.00 0.04
N SER A 497 12.09 -2.15 0.62
CA SER A 497 10.69 -2.61 0.71
C SER A 497 9.86 -1.77 1.69
N ALA A 498 10.44 -0.87 2.48
CA ALA A 498 9.68 0.08 3.30
C ALA A 498 9.16 1.30 2.52
N CYS A 499 9.38 1.36 1.19
CA CYS A 499 9.00 2.50 0.36
C CYS A 499 7.48 2.74 0.27
N GLY A 500 7.13 3.93 -0.21
CA GLY A 500 5.77 4.34 -0.59
C GLY A 500 5.41 3.96 -2.03
N PRO A 501 4.61 4.78 -2.73
CA PRO A 501 4.15 4.46 -4.09
C PRO A 501 5.21 4.62 -5.18
N ALA A 502 6.34 5.27 -4.88
CA ALA A 502 7.41 5.54 -5.83
C ALA A 502 8.81 5.40 -5.19
N ILE A 503 9.79 4.96 -5.98
CA ILE A 503 11.21 4.96 -5.63
C ILE A 503 12.05 5.57 -6.76
N GLY A 504 13.18 6.20 -6.40
CA GLY A 504 14.17 6.72 -7.35
C GLY A 504 15.43 5.87 -7.33
N VAL A 505 15.88 5.40 -8.50
CA VAL A 505 17.04 4.50 -8.63
C VAL A 505 17.99 4.98 -9.73
N ASN A 506 19.28 4.79 -9.52
CA ASN A 506 20.30 5.05 -10.55
C ASN A 506 20.39 3.89 -11.56
N ALA A 507 20.49 4.21 -12.86
CA ALA A 507 21.00 3.24 -13.82
C ALA A 507 21.69 3.89 -15.02
N ASN A 508 22.81 3.29 -15.43
CA ASN A 508 23.39 3.53 -16.74
C ASN A 508 22.81 2.53 -17.75
N ILE A 509 22.01 3.02 -18.69
CA ILE A 509 21.33 2.19 -19.69
C ILE A 509 22.29 1.44 -20.63
N THR A 510 23.55 1.86 -20.75
CA THR A 510 24.55 1.18 -21.59
C THR A 510 25.25 0.03 -20.86
N ASP A 511 25.03 -0.12 -19.55
CA ASP A 511 25.60 -1.16 -18.72
C ASP A 511 24.55 -2.17 -18.23
N ARG A 512 24.75 -3.45 -18.60
CA ARG A 512 23.86 -4.54 -18.21
C ARG A 512 23.91 -4.82 -16.70
N SER A 513 25.06 -4.67 -16.04
CA SER A 513 25.11 -4.85 -14.57
C SER A 513 24.31 -3.77 -13.85
N SER A 514 24.49 -2.50 -14.25
CA SER A 514 23.70 -1.38 -13.72
C SER A 514 22.19 -1.59 -13.91
N LEU A 515 21.75 -2.04 -15.10
CA LEU A 515 20.35 -2.38 -15.35
C LEU A 515 19.85 -3.54 -14.47
N SER A 516 20.66 -4.58 -14.28
CA SER A 516 20.29 -5.69 -13.39
C SER A 516 20.10 -5.22 -11.94
N SER A 517 21.05 -4.42 -11.41
CA SER A 517 20.97 -3.90 -10.05
C SER A 517 19.77 -2.97 -9.85
N MET A 518 19.42 -2.14 -10.84
CA MET A 518 18.20 -1.34 -10.78
C MET A 518 16.94 -2.20 -10.72
N LEU A 519 16.89 -3.29 -11.51
CA LEU A 519 15.77 -4.22 -11.48
C LEU A 519 15.72 -5.01 -10.17
N ASP A 520 16.85 -5.29 -9.51
CA ASP A 520 16.89 -5.88 -8.17
C ASP A 520 16.17 -5.00 -7.14
N GLU A 521 16.45 -3.68 -7.17
CA GLU A 521 15.75 -2.72 -6.32
C GLU A 521 14.24 -2.70 -6.58
N ALA A 522 13.81 -2.78 -7.84
CA ALA A 522 12.39 -2.85 -8.19
C ALA A 522 11.72 -4.14 -7.68
N ILE A 523 12.40 -5.28 -7.79
CA ILE A 523 11.92 -6.58 -7.29
C ILE A 523 11.77 -6.53 -5.77
N LEU A 524 12.76 -6.01 -5.04
CA LEU A 524 12.71 -5.94 -3.59
C LEU A 524 11.68 -4.91 -3.10
N ALA A 525 11.47 -3.82 -3.83
CA ALA A 525 10.49 -2.80 -3.48
C ALA A 525 9.04 -3.28 -3.65
N TYR A 526 8.72 -4.00 -4.73
CA TYR A 526 7.32 -4.28 -5.10
C TYR A 526 7.00 -5.74 -5.43
N GLY A 527 8.01 -6.63 -5.40
CA GLY A 527 7.90 -8.05 -5.75
C GLY A 527 8.04 -8.36 -7.25
N GLY A 528 8.13 -7.34 -8.11
CA GLY A 528 8.17 -7.54 -9.56
C GLY A 528 7.93 -6.26 -10.38
N VAL A 529 7.84 -6.41 -11.71
CA VAL A 529 7.65 -5.30 -12.67
C VAL A 529 6.69 -5.74 -13.79
N ASP A 530 5.73 -4.87 -14.14
CA ASP A 530 4.76 -5.14 -15.21
C ASP A 530 5.06 -4.35 -16.48
N SER A 531 5.65 -3.16 -16.34
CA SER A 531 5.93 -2.27 -17.46
C SER A 531 7.35 -1.70 -17.40
N LEU A 532 8.01 -1.65 -18.56
CA LEU A 532 9.29 -0.96 -18.75
C LEU A 532 9.13 0.11 -19.82
N VAL A 533 9.45 1.36 -19.47
CA VAL A 533 9.44 2.48 -20.40
C VAL A 533 10.83 3.07 -20.52
N VAL A 534 11.31 3.22 -21.75
CA VAL A 534 12.62 3.81 -22.04
C VAL A 534 12.42 5.15 -22.74
N THR A 535 12.53 6.23 -21.98
CA THR A 535 12.52 7.61 -22.50
C THR A 535 13.93 8.18 -22.68
N ALA A 536 14.92 7.57 -22.04
CA ALA A 536 16.33 7.94 -22.17
C ALA A 536 16.79 7.93 -23.63
N GLY A 537 17.50 8.99 -24.02
CA GLY A 537 18.08 9.15 -25.34
C GLY A 537 18.93 10.40 -25.42
N ILE A 538 19.84 10.45 -26.39
CA ILE A 538 20.73 11.59 -26.60
C ILE A 538 20.74 12.05 -28.05
N PHE A 539 21.00 13.34 -28.23
CA PHE A 539 21.34 13.94 -29.51
C PHE A 539 22.68 14.65 -29.35
N VAL A 540 23.71 14.16 -30.03
CA VAL A 540 25.02 14.85 -30.07
C VAL A 540 25.03 15.77 -31.29
N PRO A 541 25.15 17.10 -31.11
CA PRO A 541 25.21 18.02 -32.24
C PRO A 541 26.50 17.81 -33.05
N PRO A 542 26.44 17.94 -34.40
CA PRO A 542 27.64 17.92 -35.23
C PRO A 542 28.52 19.14 -34.95
N SER A 543 29.78 19.07 -35.35
CA SER A 543 30.70 20.21 -35.27
C SER A 543 30.22 21.39 -36.14
N VAL A 544 30.84 22.56 -35.98
CA VAL A 544 30.58 23.74 -36.84
C VAL A 544 30.78 23.43 -38.34
N LYS A 545 31.65 22.46 -38.68
CA LYS A 545 31.89 22.00 -40.06
C LYS A 545 30.85 20.98 -40.55
N GLY A 546 29.98 20.50 -39.67
CA GLY A 546 28.87 19.57 -39.98
C GLY A 546 29.23 18.09 -39.90
N ASP A 547 30.47 17.75 -39.54
CA ASP A 547 30.93 16.39 -39.25
C ASP A 547 30.61 15.96 -37.81
N ILE A 548 30.44 14.66 -37.62
CA ILE A 548 30.30 14.01 -36.30
C ILE A 548 31.47 13.06 -36.12
N ALA A 549 32.08 13.08 -34.94
CA ALA A 549 33.18 12.18 -34.62
C ALA A 549 32.66 10.74 -34.41
N ASP A 550 33.50 9.75 -34.72
CA ASP A 550 33.12 8.33 -34.66
C ASP A 550 32.72 7.88 -33.24
N ASP A 551 33.32 8.47 -32.21
CA ASP A 551 32.99 8.25 -30.80
C ASP A 551 31.60 8.80 -30.45
N ALA A 552 31.26 10.00 -30.91
CA ALA A 552 29.93 10.60 -30.77
C ALA A 552 28.86 9.81 -31.54
N PHE A 553 29.20 9.29 -32.72
CA PHE A 553 28.33 8.38 -33.46
C PHE A 553 28.08 7.09 -32.68
N THR A 554 29.15 6.46 -32.18
CA THR A 554 29.09 5.22 -31.38
C THR A 554 28.26 5.42 -30.11
N LEU A 555 28.52 6.48 -29.36
CA LEU A 555 27.78 6.84 -28.15
C LEU A 555 26.28 7.02 -28.42
N THR A 556 25.93 7.65 -29.54
CA THR A 556 24.53 7.83 -29.96
C THR A 556 23.84 6.48 -30.16
N PHE A 557 24.49 5.50 -30.81
CA PHE A 557 23.94 4.16 -31.00
C PHE A 557 23.91 3.35 -29.70
N ASP A 558 24.95 3.44 -28.88
CA ASP A 558 25.02 2.74 -27.60
C ASP A 558 23.86 3.13 -26.69
N ILE A 559 23.48 4.41 -26.66
CA ILE A 559 22.35 4.88 -25.83
C ILE A 559 21.01 4.67 -26.54
N ASN A 560 20.83 5.20 -27.77
CA ASN A 560 19.51 5.26 -28.40
C ASN A 560 19.00 3.91 -28.93
N VAL A 561 19.90 2.94 -29.16
CA VAL A 561 19.55 1.62 -29.70
C VAL A 561 19.90 0.54 -28.68
N LYS A 562 21.19 0.35 -28.41
CA LYS A 562 21.67 -0.74 -27.56
C LYS A 562 21.13 -0.62 -26.14
N GLY A 563 20.99 0.59 -25.59
CA GLY A 563 20.42 0.81 -24.27
C GLY A 563 19.00 0.26 -24.13
N GLY A 564 18.11 0.60 -25.07
CA GLY A 564 16.73 0.09 -25.08
C GLY A 564 16.66 -1.44 -25.24
N TYR A 565 17.54 -2.01 -26.06
CA TYR A 565 17.70 -3.46 -26.20
C TYR A 565 18.14 -4.12 -24.89
N LEU A 566 19.21 -3.62 -24.26
CA LEU A 566 19.75 -4.18 -23.02
C LEU A 566 18.72 -4.10 -21.88
N ALA A 567 18.06 -2.96 -21.72
CA ALA A 567 17.03 -2.79 -20.70
C ALA A 567 15.89 -3.80 -20.89
N THR A 568 15.41 -3.93 -22.13
CA THR A 568 14.30 -4.85 -22.47
C THR A 568 14.67 -6.31 -22.25
N LYS A 569 15.84 -6.76 -22.75
CA LYS A 569 16.30 -8.14 -22.58
C LYS A 569 16.55 -8.49 -21.12
N THR A 570 17.19 -7.59 -20.38
CA THR A 570 17.48 -7.82 -18.95
C THR A 570 16.19 -7.91 -18.14
N ALA A 571 15.21 -7.02 -18.37
CA ALA A 571 13.90 -7.10 -17.71
C ALA A 571 13.12 -8.38 -18.08
N SER A 572 13.20 -8.81 -19.35
CA SER A 572 12.57 -10.04 -19.81
C SER A 572 13.13 -11.29 -19.10
N GLU A 573 14.45 -11.44 -19.09
CA GLU A 573 15.15 -12.60 -18.52
C GLU A 573 15.00 -12.66 -17.00
N LYS A 574 15.10 -11.51 -16.32
CA LYS A 574 15.13 -11.44 -14.87
C LYS A 574 13.74 -11.44 -14.24
N ILE A 575 12.74 -10.85 -14.91
CA ILE A 575 11.41 -10.60 -14.34
C ILE A 575 10.29 -11.17 -15.20
N PHE A 576 10.11 -10.70 -16.44
CA PHE A 576 8.87 -10.99 -17.18
C PHE A 576 8.68 -12.49 -17.45
N ALA A 577 9.73 -13.20 -17.85
CA ALA A 577 9.68 -14.64 -18.06
C ALA A 577 9.36 -15.39 -16.76
N LYS A 578 9.97 -14.98 -15.64
CA LYS A 578 9.78 -15.62 -14.33
C LYS A 578 8.39 -15.37 -13.76
N GLN A 579 7.86 -14.14 -13.86
CA GLN A 579 6.50 -13.80 -13.46
C GLN A 579 5.46 -14.52 -14.29
N SER A 580 5.72 -14.70 -15.59
CA SER A 580 4.74 -15.24 -16.54
C SER A 580 3.39 -14.50 -16.50
N LEU A 581 3.44 -13.17 -16.29
CA LEU A 581 2.30 -12.26 -16.35
C LEU A 581 2.41 -11.39 -17.61
N PRO A 582 1.28 -10.90 -18.16
CA PRO A 582 1.32 -9.94 -19.26
C PRO A 582 2.18 -8.72 -18.92
N SER A 583 3.11 -8.36 -19.81
CA SER A 583 4.01 -7.23 -19.59
C SER A 583 4.09 -6.29 -20.79
N ASN A 584 4.50 -5.04 -20.54
CA ASN A 584 4.53 -3.99 -21.54
C ASN A 584 5.90 -3.33 -21.61
N VAL A 585 6.40 -3.10 -22.82
CA VAL A 585 7.59 -2.32 -23.08
C VAL A 585 7.25 -1.20 -24.04
N VAL A 586 7.61 0.04 -23.67
CA VAL A 586 7.43 1.21 -24.53
C VAL A 586 8.76 1.94 -24.68
N ILE A 587 9.21 2.12 -25.92
CA ILE A 587 10.47 2.81 -26.24
C ILE A 587 10.18 4.15 -26.91
N THR A 588 10.80 5.22 -26.42
CA THR A 588 10.69 6.54 -27.05
C THR A 588 11.68 6.65 -28.20
N THR A 589 11.14 6.68 -29.41
CA THR A 589 11.90 6.75 -30.67
C THR A 589 11.98 8.21 -31.14
N SER A 590 11.60 8.53 -32.37
CA SER A 590 11.48 9.89 -32.89
C SER A 590 10.83 9.89 -34.28
N ALA A 591 10.15 10.98 -34.65
CA ALA A 591 9.77 11.26 -36.04
C ALA A 591 11.00 11.28 -36.99
N ASN A 592 12.19 11.59 -36.48
CA ASN A 592 13.44 11.54 -37.24
C ASN A 592 13.83 10.12 -37.71
N ALA A 593 13.18 9.07 -37.19
CA ALA A 593 13.35 7.71 -37.69
C ALA A 593 12.86 7.55 -39.14
N VAL A 594 11.99 8.44 -39.60
CA VAL A 594 11.38 8.41 -40.95
C VAL A 594 11.55 9.73 -41.70
N VAL A 595 11.89 10.82 -41.00
CA VAL A 595 12.18 12.14 -41.58
C VAL A 595 13.67 12.46 -41.46
N ALA A 596 14.38 12.49 -42.59
CA ALA A 596 15.80 12.84 -42.64
C ALA A 596 16.02 14.35 -42.57
N LYS A 597 17.03 14.79 -41.79
CA LYS A 597 17.42 16.20 -41.68
C LYS A 597 18.94 16.38 -41.82
N LYS A 598 19.36 17.56 -42.31
CA LYS A 598 20.78 17.90 -42.36
C LYS A 598 21.32 18.11 -40.95
N GLY A 599 22.42 17.41 -40.62
CA GLY A 599 23.13 17.57 -39.33
C GLY A 599 22.65 16.65 -38.21
N SER A 600 21.90 15.58 -38.51
CA SER A 600 21.38 14.63 -37.52
C SER A 600 21.66 13.18 -37.87
N ILE A 601 22.68 12.90 -38.71
CA ILE A 601 22.93 11.57 -39.28
C ILE A 601 22.98 10.44 -38.23
N ALA A 602 23.73 10.60 -37.13
CA ALA A 602 23.81 9.57 -36.09
C ALA A 602 22.47 9.40 -35.36
N TYR A 603 21.79 10.50 -35.06
CA TYR A 603 20.51 10.47 -34.35
C TYR A 603 19.41 9.83 -35.20
N ASP A 604 19.22 10.30 -36.44
CA ASP A 604 18.16 9.84 -37.34
C ASP A 604 18.33 8.34 -37.65
N THR A 605 19.56 7.90 -37.95
CA THR A 605 19.86 6.49 -38.18
C THR A 605 19.66 5.65 -36.91
N SER A 606 20.08 6.14 -35.73
CA SER A 606 19.82 5.44 -34.47
C SER A 606 18.32 5.28 -34.18
N LYS A 607 17.49 6.30 -34.47
CA LYS A 607 16.04 6.23 -34.23
C LYS A 607 15.33 5.36 -35.28
N ALA A 608 15.82 5.32 -36.51
CA ALA A 608 15.37 4.34 -37.51
C ALA A 608 15.68 2.90 -37.06
N ALA A 609 16.89 2.65 -36.55
CA ALA A 609 17.26 1.36 -35.98
C ALA A 609 16.39 1.00 -34.77
N ALA A 610 16.14 1.94 -33.87
CA ALA A 610 15.25 1.74 -32.72
C ALA A 610 13.82 1.37 -33.13
N ASN A 611 13.27 1.99 -34.18
CA ASN A 611 11.96 1.63 -34.73
C ASN A 611 11.91 0.17 -35.23
N HIS A 612 12.98 -0.32 -35.87
CA HIS A 612 13.02 -1.70 -36.32
C HIS A 612 13.23 -2.66 -35.14
N MET A 613 14.09 -2.30 -34.19
CA MET A 613 14.32 -3.04 -32.95
C MET A 613 13.03 -3.29 -32.16
N VAL A 614 12.12 -2.31 -32.08
CA VAL A 614 10.80 -2.48 -31.45
C VAL A 614 10.01 -3.64 -32.07
N ARG A 615 10.08 -3.82 -33.39
CA ARG A 615 9.38 -4.90 -34.10
C ARG A 615 10.03 -6.26 -33.84
N GLU A 616 11.36 -6.32 -33.88
CA GLU A 616 12.11 -7.55 -33.57
C GLU A 616 11.85 -8.01 -32.13
N LEU A 617 11.92 -7.09 -31.16
CA LEU A 617 11.63 -7.38 -29.75
C LEU A 617 10.17 -7.80 -29.54
N ALA A 618 9.22 -7.21 -30.27
CA ALA A 618 7.81 -7.60 -30.21
C ALA A 618 7.58 -9.04 -30.68
N VAL A 619 8.31 -9.48 -31.72
CA VAL A 619 8.26 -10.86 -32.22
C VAL A 619 8.93 -11.82 -31.22
N GLU A 620 10.09 -11.43 -30.69
CA GLU A 620 10.88 -12.26 -29.79
C GLU A 620 10.19 -12.52 -28.43
N LEU A 621 9.55 -11.50 -27.86
CA LEU A 621 9.04 -11.56 -26.49
C LEU A 621 7.55 -11.90 -26.39
N ALA A 622 6.87 -12.03 -27.53
CA ALA A 622 5.51 -12.55 -27.57
C ALA A 622 5.44 -14.03 -27.12
N PRO A 623 4.34 -14.49 -26.52
CA PRO A 623 3.09 -13.76 -26.28
C PRO A 623 3.04 -13.00 -24.94
N ILE A 624 4.09 -13.11 -24.11
CA ILE A 624 4.08 -12.58 -22.73
C ILE A 624 4.21 -11.05 -22.74
N THR A 625 5.14 -10.51 -23.54
CA THR A 625 5.45 -9.08 -23.53
C THR A 625 5.01 -8.41 -24.84
N ARG A 626 4.31 -7.29 -24.71
CA ARG A 626 4.04 -6.39 -25.84
C ARG A 626 5.13 -5.33 -25.88
N VAL A 627 5.72 -5.09 -27.06
CA VAL A 627 6.76 -4.08 -27.25
C VAL A 627 6.28 -3.07 -28.28
N ASN A 628 6.16 -1.81 -27.90
CA ASN A 628 5.72 -0.73 -28.77
C ASN A 628 6.62 0.50 -28.60
N ALA A 629 6.35 1.54 -29.36
CA ALA A 629 7.05 2.80 -29.25
C ALA A 629 6.13 3.99 -29.45
N VAL A 630 6.58 5.14 -28.94
CA VAL A 630 6.10 6.46 -29.35
C VAL A 630 7.18 7.15 -30.16
N ALA A 631 6.80 7.94 -31.15
CA ALA A 631 7.70 8.73 -31.99
C ALA A 631 7.38 10.22 -31.83
N PRO A 632 8.05 10.91 -30.88
CA PRO A 632 7.90 12.35 -30.73
C PRO A 632 8.51 13.11 -31.91
N ALA A 633 7.92 14.26 -32.26
CA ALA A 633 8.63 15.32 -32.98
C ALA A 633 9.38 16.23 -31.98
N THR A 634 9.39 17.53 -32.21
CA THR A 634 10.14 18.47 -31.37
C THR A 634 9.41 18.76 -30.07
N VAL A 635 9.87 18.15 -28.97
CA VAL A 635 9.39 18.44 -27.60
C VAL A 635 10.46 19.27 -26.88
N VAL A 636 10.19 20.56 -26.70
CA VAL A 636 11.17 21.52 -26.15
C VAL A 636 11.03 21.67 -24.63
N LYS A 637 9.79 21.72 -24.13
CA LYS A 637 9.49 21.94 -22.71
C LYS A 637 10.12 20.87 -21.83
N GLY A 638 10.89 21.29 -20.83
CA GLY A 638 11.52 20.40 -19.84
C GLY A 638 12.55 19.42 -20.39
N SER A 639 12.99 19.58 -21.65
CA SER A 639 13.91 18.64 -22.31
C SER A 639 15.38 19.05 -22.09
N THR A 640 16.19 18.11 -21.56
CA THR A 640 17.64 18.27 -21.44
C THR A 640 18.35 18.38 -22.79
N MET A 641 17.69 17.98 -23.88
CA MET A 641 18.20 18.18 -25.24
C MET A 641 18.14 19.65 -25.69
N PHE A 642 17.38 20.51 -25.02
CA PHE A 642 17.23 21.94 -25.34
C PHE A 642 17.73 22.82 -24.18
N PRO A 643 19.05 22.81 -23.90
CA PRO A 643 19.66 23.77 -22.98
C PRO A 643 19.57 25.19 -23.56
N ARG A 644 19.64 26.20 -22.70
CA ARG A 644 19.47 27.62 -23.05
C ARG A 644 20.30 28.02 -24.28
N ASP A 645 21.58 27.70 -24.30
CA ASP A 645 22.48 28.05 -25.41
C ASP A 645 22.03 27.47 -26.76
N ARG A 646 21.52 26.23 -26.76
CA ARG A 646 20.98 25.60 -27.97
C ARG A 646 19.67 26.24 -28.39
N VAL A 647 18.81 26.60 -27.43
CA VAL A 647 17.54 27.29 -27.71
C VAL A 647 17.82 28.65 -28.34
N ILE A 648 18.70 29.45 -27.74
CA ILE A 648 19.15 30.75 -28.27
C ILE A 648 19.74 30.60 -29.68
N ALA A 649 20.66 29.66 -29.88
CA ALA A 649 21.24 29.40 -31.20
C ALA A 649 20.17 28.99 -32.24
N SER A 650 19.13 28.28 -31.81
CA SER A 650 18.02 27.90 -32.68
C SER A 650 17.10 29.09 -33.00
N LEU A 651 16.78 29.92 -32.01
CA LEU A 651 15.99 31.14 -32.19
C LEU A 651 16.67 32.09 -33.18
N ALA A 652 17.98 32.32 -33.01
CA ALA A 652 18.80 33.10 -33.94
C ALA A 652 18.84 32.49 -35.35
N LYS A 653 19.02 31.16 -35.46
CA LYS A 653 19.04 30.46 -36.75
C LYS A 653 17.72 30.60 -37.53
N TYR A 654 16.59 30.67 -36.83
CA TYR A 654 15.26 30.76 -37.43
C TYR A 654 14.70 32.18 -37.49
N ASP A 655 15.49 33.19 -37.11
CA ASP A 655 15.08 34.60 -37.10
C ASP A 655 13.82 34.85 -36.24
N ILE A 656 13.77 34.19 -35.07
CA ILE A 656 12.68 34.35 -34.09
C ILE A 656 13.11 35.41 -33.07
N GLU A 657 12.27 36.41 -32.84
CA GLU A 657 12.56 37.50 -31.89
C GLU A 657 12.66 37.01 -30.44
N TYR A 658 13.80 37.25 -29.80
CA TYR A 658 14.05 36.92 -28.40
C TYR A 658 14.93 37.97 -27.72
N SER A 659 14.87 38.01 -26.39
CA SER A 659 15.79 38.80 -25.56
C SER A 659 16.58 37.85 -24.67
N GLU A 660 17.89 38.07 -24.54
CA GLU A 660 18.74 37.28 -23.64
C GLU A 660 18.38 37.43 -22.16
N ALA A 661 17.54 38.41 -21.80
CA ALA A 661 17.01 38.57 -20.45
C ALA A 661 15.77 37.69 -20.17
N GLU A 662 15.16 37.07 -21.19
CA GLU A 662 13.98 36.20 -21.03
C GLU A 662 14.32 34.91 -20.29
N GLY A 663 13.34 34.40 -19.54
CA GLY A 663 13.48 33.15 -18.81
C GLY A 663 13.67 31.95 -19.74
N ASP A 664 14.29 30.87 -19.25
CA ASP A 664 14.52 29.64 -20.04
C ASP A 664 13.23 29.08 -20.64
N ASP A 665 12.13 29.11 -19.88
CA ASP A 665 10.85 28.59 -20.33
C ASP A 665 10.19 29.48 -21.40
N GLU A 666 10.31 30.80 -21.29
CA GLU A 666 9.83 31.74 -22.32
C GLU A 666 10.57 31.53 -23.66
N LEU A 667 11.89 31.37 -23.61
CA LEU A 667 12.69 31.08 -24.80
C LEU A 667 12.32 29.73 -25.43
N ARG A 668 12.10 28.71 -24.59
CA ARG A 668 11.66 27.38 -25.03
C ARG A 668 10.28 27.42 -25.67
N ASP A 669 9.35 28.18 -25.10
CA ASP A 669 7.98 28.31 -25.62
C ASP A 669 7.95 28.98 -26.98
N LYS A 670 8.75 30.04 -27.18
CA LYS A 670 8.92 30.66 -28.51
C LYS A 670 9.40 29.66 -29.55
N LEU A 671 10.42 28.87 -29.20
CA LEU A 671 10.95 27.84 -30.10
C LEU A 671 9.92 26.72 -30.36
N ALA A 672 9.19 26.29 -29.33
CA ALA A 672 8.15 25.28 -29.44
C ALA A 672 7.01 25.74 -30.36
N ASN A 673 6.56 26.99 -30.21
CA ASN A 673 5.52 27.60 -31.03
C ASN A 673 5.94 27.72 -32.50
N PHE A 674 7.20 28.04 -32.77
CA PHE A 674 7.72 28.03 -34.13
C PHE A 674 7.67 26.63 -34.77
N TYR A 675 8.10 25.60 -34.05
CA TYR A 675 8.00 24.22 -34.55
C TYR A 675 6.55 23.77 -34.73
N ALA A 676 5.64 24.18 -33.84
CA ALA A 676 4.22 23.91 -33.96
C ALA A 676 3.63 24.42 -35.29
N GLN A 677 4.07 25.58 -35.78
CA GLN A 677 3.59 26.11 -37.07
C GLN A 677 3.96 25.22 -38.28
N ARG A 678 4.87 24.27 -38.12
CA ARG A 678 5.25 23.31 -39.18
C ARG A 678 4.44 22.02 -39.16
N THR A 679 3.66 21.78 -38.12
CA THR A 679 2.80 20.60 -38.00
C THR A 679 1.38 20.90 -38.49
N LEU A 680 0.53 19.89 -38.63
CA LEU A 680 -0.85 20.07 -39.08
C LEU A 680 -1.77 20.60 -37.96
N THR A 681 -1.51 20.25 -36.70
CA THR A 681 -2.31 20.71 -35.56
C THR A 681 -2.02 22.16 -35.16
N LYS A 682 -0.88 22.73 -35.59
CA LYS A 682 -0.45 24.10 -35.24
C LYS A 682 -0.35 24.35 -33.73
N SER A 683 -0.16 23.30 -32.94
CA SER A 683 -0.02 23.35 -31.49
C SER A 683 1.32 22.75 -31.06
N ALA A 684 1.91 23.31 -30.01
CA ALA A 684 3.14 22.80 -29.44
C ALA A 684 2.93 21.40 -28.87
N ILE A 685 3.90 20.52 -29.09
CA ILE A 685 3.89 19.17 -28.55
C ILE A 685 4.62 19.21 -27.21
N THR A 686 3.97 18.70 -26.18
CA THR A 686 4.44 18.73 -24.80
C THR A 686 4.86 17.34 -24.33
N PRO A 687 5.60 17.24 -23.21
CA PRO A 687 5.83 15.95 -22.54
C PRO A 687 4.52 15.22 -22.20
N ALA A 688 3.46 15.95 -21.84
CA ALA A 688 2.17 15.38 -21.45
C ALA A 688 1.49 14.65 -22.61
N ASP A 689 1.60 15.18 -23.84
CA ASP A 689 1.07 14.53 -25.04
C ASP A 689 1.75 13.17 -25.28
N GLN A 690 3.07 13.09 -25.02
CA GLN A 690 3.82 11.83 -25.13
C GLN A 690 3.45 10.86 -24.01
N ALA A 691 3.34 11.37 -22.79
CA ALA A 691 2.95 10.59 -21.62
C ALA A 691 1.57 9.94 -21.81
N GLU A 692 0.62 10.65 -22.42
CA GLU A 692 -0.72 10.10 -22.69
C GLU A 692 -0.67 8.93 -23.69
N ALA A 693 0.10 9.06 -24.77
CA ALA A 693 0.26 7.97 -25.75
C ALA A 693 0.97 6.75 -25.14
N ILE A 694 1.99 6.97 -24.30
CA ILE A 694 2.67 5.89 -23.58
C ILE A 694 1.70 5.23 -22.61
N TYR A 695 0.96 6.01 -21.81
CA TYR A 695 -0.07 5.51 -20.90
C TYR A 695 -1.05 4.58 -21.62
N LEU A 696 -1.60 4.99 -22.77
CA LEU A 696 -2.51 4.14 -23.56
C LEU A 696 -1.88 2.81 -23.97
N LEU A 697 -0.60 2.81 -24.34
CA LEU A 697 0.15 1.59 -24.68
C LEU A 697 0.39 0.68 -23.47
N LEU A 698 0.51 1.23 -22.26
CA LEU A 698 0.66 0.47 -21.01
C LEU A 698 -0.66 -0.17 -20.54
N THR A 699 -1.79 0.44 -20.85
CA THR A 699 -3.11 -0.10 -20.46
C THR A 699 -3.58 -1.25 -21.33
N ASN A 700 -4.65 -1.92 -20.88
CA ASN A 700 -5.35 -2.94 -21.66
C ASN A 700 -6.16 -2.39 -22.85
N ALA A 701 -6.29 -1.06 -22.99
CA ALA A 701 -6.99 -0.44 -24.11
C ALA A 701 -6.37 -0.81 -25.47
N LEU A 702 -5.05 -1.00 -25.50
CA LEU A 702 -4.28 -1.44 -26.67
C LEU A 702 -3.69 -2.85 -26.49
N SER A 703 -4.40 -3.72 -25.76
CA SER A 703 -3.94 -5.09 -25.44
C SER A 703 -3.69 -6.00 -26.66
N LYS A 704 -4.17 -5.61 -27.85
CA LYS A 704 -3.94 -6.31 -29.13
C LYS A 704 -2.90 -5.63 -30.03
N THR A 705 -2.17 -4.64 -29.51
CA THR A 705 -1.15 -3.89 -30.24
C THR A 705 0.25 -4.22 -29.72
N THR A 706 1.12 -4.70 -30.61
CA THR A 706 2.55 -4.94 -30.38
C THR A 706 3.32 -4.70 -31.68
N GLY A 707 4.60 -4.34 -31.59
CA GLY A 707 5.48 -3.99 -32.71
C GLY A 707 5.13 -2.65 -33.38
N HIS A 708 4.27 -1.84 -32.77
CA HIS A 708 3.78 -0.60 -33.37
C HIS A 708 4.51 0.64 -32.84
N VAL A 709 4.58 1.67 -33.69
CA VAL A 709 5.18 2.97 -33.36
C VAL A 709 4.10 4.04 -33.53
N ILE A 710 3.66 4.67 -32.44
CA ILE A 710 2.64 5.72 -32.45
C ILE A 710 3.33 7.09 -32.65
N PRO A 711 3.07 7.80 -33.76
CA PRO A 711 3.54 9.17 -33.91
C PRO A 711 2.76 10.12 -32.99
N VAL A 712 3.48 10.95 -32.24
CA VAL A 712 2.91 12.05 -31.46
C VAL A 712 3.68 13.31 -31.86
N ASP A 713 3.37 13.78 -33.07
CA ASP A 713 4.18 14.72 -33.83
C ASP A 713 3.40 15.95 -34.34
N GLY A 714 2.16 16.12 -33.89
CA GLY A 714 1.26 17.19 -34.36
C GLY A 714 0.81 17.02 -35.82
N GLY A 715 0.94 15.82 -36.39
CA GLY A 715 0.66 15.56 -37.80
C GLY A 715 1.81 16.03 -38.70
N LEU A 716 3.04 15.62 -38.41
CA LEU A 716 4.18 15.92 -39.27
C LEU A 716 4.08 15.11 -40.57
N HIS A 717 3.50 15.71 -41.62
CA HIS A 717 3.15 15.00 -42.86
C HIS A 717 4.32 14.35 -43.58
N GLU A 718 5.55 14.86 -43.42
CA GLU A 718 6.77 14.25 -43.94
C GLU A 718 7.06 12.87 -43.31
N GLY A 719 6.52 12.62 -42.11
CA GLY A 719 6.69 11.36 -41.37
C GLY A 719 5.57 10.34 -41.58
N PHE A 720 4.60 10.60 -42.47
CA PHE A 720 3.51 9.66 -42.73
C PHE A 720 4.04 8.38 -43.38
N LEU A 721 3.97 7.29 -42.62
CA LEU A 721 4.26 5.94 -43.11
C LEU A 721 3.18 5.52 -44.11
N ARG A 722 3.60 4.93 -45.23
CA ARG A 722 2.74 4.45 -46.31
C ARG A 722 2.75 2.94 -46.42
#